data_AF-A0A2M6VCA3-F1
#
_entry.id   AF-A0A2M6VCA3-F1
#
_cell.length_a   1.000
_cell.length_b   1.000
_cell.length_c   1.000
_cell.angle_alpha   90.00
_cell.angle_beta   90.00
_cell.angle_gamma   90.00
#
_symmetry.space_group_name_H-M   'P 1'
#
loop_
_entity.id
_entity.type
_entity.pdbx_description
1 polymer ?
#
loop_
_entity_poly.entity_id
_entity_poly.type
_entity_poly.pdbx_seq_one_letter_code
_entity_poly.pdbx_strand_id
1 'polypeptide(L)'
;MSAGLNLAQQEAVNFLHGPCLVLAGAGSGKTRVITHKIGRLIQAGLEPQRIAAITFTNKAATEMRERAKGLIGKAAKDVVICTFHALGVRMLRQDGGVMGLKPQFSIMDSADVTGILKDAGGTTDAATARQWQWTISLWKNMGLNATQAEAIAKDDNERTIAKIMARYEERLTAYQSVDFDDLIGLPLKLLQDHEEVRLKWQAQLGHVLVDEYQDTNATQYEVLKCLVGNNARFTAVGDDDQSIYGWRGATLDNLKRLPQDFPALKVIKLEQNYRSTSAILRAANNVIEPNPKLFPKTLFSELGEGEPVRVVDADNEEHEAERVVARIQSLRAGHEVAGEGAQHRELKDFAVLYRANHQARIFEKALRKAQIPYKVSGGQSFFDRAEIRDLCSWLRLWVNNDDDPAFLRSVTTPKRGIGHQTLQSLGVFASQYKLSLFEALFSSSLSSVLNARALGSLHEFGRYVNDLEFRARHTNGAEAARTFLTDWLKDIDYEKHLYDAEDSEQVAASRWTNVMEFCDWMAQRCGGEIDDTAGVTTSGETKNLLEVAQTIALLSTLTEREKDQNVVTLSTLHAAKGLEWPHVMLVGVTEGMLPFRLDDEPGTEHTNENIALRLQEERRLMYVGITRAQRTLAVSWTRRRKKGRDMIAAQPSRFIAEMGLDKTTVKEDPREKLKALRAEFAKRASDASAETAAANTRS
;
A
#
# COMPACT_ATOMS: atom_id res chain seq x y z
N MET A 1 19.88 -2.30 27.79
CA MET A 1 19.20 -2.14 26.47
C MET A 1 19.93 -1.18 25.51
N SER A 2 21.15 -0.70 25.82
CA SER A 2 21.95 0.19 24.95
C SER A 2 22.95 -0.51 24.03
N ALA A 3 23.08 -1.85 24.12
CA ALA A 3 24.04 -2.60 23.32
C ALA A 3 23.79 -2.39 21.82
N GLY A 4 24.78 -1.81 21.13
CA GLY A 4 24.79 -1.60 19.69
C GLY A 4 24.08 -0.34 19.17
N LEU A 5 23.66 0.59 20.02
CA LEU A 5 23.20 1.93 19.59
C LEU A 5 24.35 2.94 19.65
N ASN A 6 24.48 3.81 18.64
CA ASN A 6 25.43 4.93 18.70
C ASN A 6 24.94 6.07 19.62
N LEU A 7 25.80 7.07 19.87
CA LEU A 7 25.49 8.16 20.80
C LEU A 7 24.21 8.92 20.44
N ALA A 8 24.01 9.26 19.16
CA ALA A 8 22.82 10.00 18.72
C ALA A 8 21.53 9.16 18.86
N GLN A 9 21.60 7.86 18.55
CA GLN A 9 20.49 6.93 18.78
C GLN A 9 20.19 6.78 20.29
N GLN A 10 21.21 6.73 21.14
CA GLN A 10 21.04 6.70 22.59
C GLN A 10 20.41 7.99 23.12
N GLU A 11 20.80 9.15 22.61
CA GLU A 11 20.17 10.44 22.94
C GLU A 11 18.67 10.41 22.60
N ALA A 12 18.33 9.96 21.39
CA ALA A 12 16.94 9.88 20.93
C ALA A 12 16.07 8.92 21.76
N VAL A 13 16.63 7.76 22.15
CA VAL A 13 15.96 6.76 22.99
C VAL A 13 15.77 7.26 24.42
N ASN A 14 16.73 8.00 24.98
CA ASN A 14 16.70 8.47 26.37
C ASN A 14 15.97 9.81 26.56
N PHE A 15 15.59 10.51 25.50
CA PHE A 15 14.79 11.72 25.60
C PHE A 15 13.29 11.40 25.79
N LEU A 16 12.78 11.50 27.02
CA LEU A 16 11.43 10.99 27.39
C LEU A 16 10.37 12.06 27.69
N HIS A 17 10.74 13.30 27.96
CA HIS A 17 9.86 14.25 28.69
C HIS A 17 9.33 15.43 27.85
N GLY A 18 9.40 15.37 26.52
CA GLY A 18 8.90 16.45 25.66
C GLY A 18 8.87 16.10 24.17
N PRO A 19 8.60 17.10 23.31
CA PRO A 19 8.53 16.92 21.87
C PRO A 19 9.91 16.67 21.29
N CYS A 20 10.03 15.63 20.48
CA CYS A 20 11.30 15.24 19.86
C CYS A 20 11.13 14.97 18.37
N LEU A 21 12.02 15.53 17.57
CA LEU A 21 12.17 15.20 16.15
C LEU A 21 13.50 14.48 15.95
N VAL A 22 13.43 13.21 15.56
CA VAL A 22 14.59 12.42 15.16
C VAL A 22 14.72 12.48 13.64
N LEU A 23 15.62 13.33 13.15
CA LEU A 23 15.93 13.47 11.73
C LEU A 23 16.90 12.37 11.33
N ALA A 24 16.41 11.38 10.61
CA ALA A 24 17.11 10.12 10.45
C ALA A 24 17.18 9.74 8.98
N GLY A 25 18.37 9.86 8.41
CA GLY A 25 18.60 9.53 7.00
C GLY A 25 18.24 8.09 6.65
N ALA A 26 18.17 7.78 5.37
CA ALA A 26 18.01 6.40 4.91
C ALA A 26 19.07 5.49 5.56
N GLY A 27 18.65 4.32 6.05
CA GLY A 27 19.55 3.33 6.68
C GLY A 27 20.16 3.72 8.04
N SER A 28 19.71 4.81 8.68
CA SER A 28 20.28 5.27 9.97
C SER A 28 19.72 4.60 11.23
N GLY A 29 18.79 3.64 11.06
CA GLY A 29 18.19 2.90 12.17
C GLY A 29 16.92 3.52 12.77
N LYS A 30 16.11 4.26 12.00
CA LYS A 30 14.80 4.84 12.39
C LYS A 30 13.94 3.90 13.25
N THR A 31 13.56 2.75 12.69
CA THR A 31 12.71 1.76 13.35
C THR A 31 13.37 1.18 14.61
N ARG A 32 14.71 1.08 14.63
CA ARG A 32 15.46 0.62 15.80
C ARG A 32 15.36 1.62 16.96
N VAL A 33 15.46 2.91 16.66
CA VAL A 33 15.28 3.98 17.66
C VAL A 33 13.87 3.94 18.25
N ILE A 34 12.84 3.82 17.42
CA ILE A 34 11.45 3.73 17.89
C ILE A 34 11.26 2.52 18.80
N THR A 35 11.67 1.34 18.37
CA THR A 35 11.47 0.09 19.13
C THR A 35 12.24 0.07 20.46
N HIS A 36 13.48 0.56 20.48
CA HIS A 36 14.23 0.74 21.74
C HIS A 36 13.59 1.82 22.63
N LYS A 37 13.04 2.89 22.06
CA LYS A 37 12.36 3.95 22.82
C LYS A 37 11.09 3.46 23.50
N ILE A 38 10.30 2.60 22.84
CA ILE A 38 9.15 1.92 23.47
C ILE A 38 9.63 1.18 24.74
N GLY A 39 10.69 0.37 24.61
CA GLY A 39 11.26 -0.34 25.77
C GLY A 39 11.77 0.60 26.86
N ARG A 40 12.41 1.71 26.48
CA ARG A 40 12.92 2.71 27.44
C ARG A 40 11.80 3.45 28.18
N LEU A 41 10.70 3.77 27.51
CA LEU A 41 9.50 4.37 28.11
C LEU A 41 8.87 3.44 29.14
N ILE A 42 8.75 2.15 28.82
CA ILE A 42 8.25 1.14 29.76
C ILE A 42 9.17 1.02 30.97
N GLN A 43 10.48 0.97 30.76
CA GLN A 43 11.46 0.98 31.85
C GLN A 43 11.41 2.24 32.72
N ALA A 44 10.99 3.37 32.16
CA ALA A 44 10.79 4.61 32.90
C ALA A 44 9.45 4.64 33.67
N GLY A 45 8.66 3.56 33.61
CA GLY A 45 7.40 3.42 34.35
C GLY A 45 6.15 3.75 33.53
N LEU A 46 6.25 3.97 32.21
CA LEU A 46 5.07 4.19 31.38
C LEU A 46 4.40 2.85 31.04
N GLU A 47 3.11 2.72 31.32
CA GLU A 47 2.34 1.52 30.98
C GLU A 47 2.31 1.29 29.46
N PRO A 48 2.51 0.05 28.97
CA PRO A 48 2.53 -0.26 27.55
C PRO A 48 1.31 0.23 26.77
N GLN A 49 0.10 0.13 27.35
CA GLN A 49 -1.16 0.56 26.73
C GLN A 49 -1.24 2.08 26.52
N ARG A 50 -0.39 2.85 27.20
CA ARG A 50 -0.29 4.30 27.09
C ARG A 50 0.74 4.76 26.05
N ILE A 51 1.38 3.82 25.34
CA ILE A 51 2.34 4.11 24.28
C ILE A 51 1.66 3.82 22.94
N ALA A 52 1.58 4.85 22.08
CA ALA A 52 1.19 4.68 20.69
C ALA A 52 2.41 4.79 19.78
N ALA A 53 2.54 3.86 18.83
CA ALA A 53 3.50 3.93 17.74
C ALA A 53 2.75 3.88 16.40
N ILE A 54 2.72 5.03 15.73
CA ILE A 54 1.97 5.26 14.50
C ILE A 54 2.93 5.17 13.32
N THR A 55 2.57 4.38 12.31
CA THR A 55 3.36 4.13 11.09
C THR A 55 2.54 4.40 9.84
N PHE A 56 3.18 4.47 8.67
CA PHE A 56 2.48 4.74 7.41
C PHE A 56 1.78 3.50 6.83
N THR A 57 2.30 2.28 7.04
CA THR A 57 1.78 1.06 6.42
C THR A 57 1.52 -0.05 7.44
N ASN A 58 0.54 -0.91 7.16
CA ASN A 58 0.24 -2.08 8.00
C ASN A 58 1.44 -3.05 8.10
N LYS A 59 2.25 -3.13 7.03
CA LYS A 59 3.49 -3.90 7.02
C LYS A 59 4.49 -3.33 8.04
N ALA A 60 4.73 -2.02 8.01
CA ALA A 60 5.62 -1.36 8.98
C ALA A 60 5.12 -1.54 10.43
N ALA A 61 3.81 -1.43 10.67
CA ALA A 61 3.23 -1.70 11.99
C ALA A 61 3.46 -3.15 12.46
N THR A 62 3.34 -4.12 11.54
CA THR A 62 3.55 -5.54 11.85
C THR A 62 5.01 -5.83 12.15
N GLU A 63 5.94 -5.37 11.31
CA GLU A 63 7.38 -5.50 11.52
C GLU A 63 7.83 -4.81 12.81
N MET A 64 7.32 -3.61 13.09
CA MET A 64 7.61 -2.88 14.32
C MET A 64 7.13 -3.64 15.55
N ARG A 65 5.96 -4.27 15.49
CA ARG A 65 5.43 -5.12 16.57
C ARG A 65 6.29 -6.35 16.81
N GLU A 66 6.76 -7.01 15.75
CA GLU A 66 7.66 -8.16 15.88
C GLU A 66 9.00 -7.77 16.49
N ARG A 67 9.59 -6.65 16.03
CA ARG A 67 10.83 -6.11 16.60
C ARG A 67 10.66 -5.70 18.06
N ALA A 68 9.56 -5.01 18.39
CA ALA A 68 9.24 -4.67 19.78
C ALA A 68 9.08 -5.93 20.63
N LYS A 69 8.37 -6.96 20.16
CA LYS A 69 8.22 -8.25 20.85
C LYS A 69 9.56 -8.91 21.15
N GLY A 70 10.53 -8.83 20.24
CA GLY A 70 11.90 -9.32 20.47
C GLY A 70 12.63 -8.59 21.60
N LEU A 71 12.33 -7.31 21.84
CA LEU A 71 13.00 -6.48 22.85
C LEU A 71 12.28 -6.45 24.20
N ILE A 72 10.95 -6.33 24.22
CA ILE A 72 10.14 -6.13 25.44
C ILE A 72 9.22 -7.33 25.75
N GLY A 73 9.29 -8.40 24.96
CA GLY A 73 8.55 -9.64 25.20
C GLY A 73 7.03 -9.47 25.12
N LYS A 74 6.31 -9.99 26.13
CA LYS A 74 4.85 -10.04 26.16
C LYS A 74 4.20 -8.64 26.15
N ALA A 75 4.85 -7.64 26.75
CA ALA A 75 4.36 -6.27 26.83
C ALA A 75 4.13 -5.62 25.44
N ALA A 76 4.79 -6.12 24.39
CA ALA A 76 4.57 -5.61 23.02
C ALA A 76 3.14 -5.79 22.51
N LYS A 77 2.36 -6.74 23.07
CA LYS A 77 0.96 -6.93 22.71
C LYS A 77 0.07 -5.76 23.15
N ASP A 78 0.46 -5.10 24.22
CA ASP A 78 -0.31 -4.04 24.86
C ASP A 78 0.00 -2.65 24.26
N VAL A 79 1.14 -2.49 23.59
CA VAL A 79 1.53 -1.25 22.91
C VAL A 79 0.65 -1.02 21.69
N VAL A 80 0.15 0.21 21.51
CA VAL A 80 -0.71 0.58 20.39
C VAL A 80 0.13 0.83 19.14
N ILE A 81 0.50 -0.23 18.42
CA ILE A 81 1.27 -0.15 17.17
C ILE A 81 0.32 -0.22 15.97
N CYS A 82 0.13 0.87 15.24
CA CYS A 82 -0.90 0.96 14.19
C CYS A 82 -0.55 1.99 13.11
N THR A 83 -1.42 2.15 12.12
CA THR A 83 -1.39 3.28 11.18
C THR A 83 -2.31 4.40 11.65
N PHE A 84 -2.19 5.60 11.07
CA PHE A 84 -3.12 6.71 11.34
C PHE A 84 -4.58 6.29 11.09
N HIS A 85 -4.85 5.60 9.97
CA HIS A 85 -6.18 5.12 9.63
C HIS A 85 -6.69 4.08 10.64
N ALA A 86 -5.84 3.14 11.06
CA ALA A 86 -6.24 2.15 12.07
C ALA A 86 -6.51 2.79 13.45
N LEU A 87 -5.75 3.83 13.82
CA LEU A 87 -6.03 4.62 15.02
C LEU A 87 -7.37 5.38 14.88
N GLY A 88 -7.60 5.99 13.72
CA GLY A 88 -8.85 6.69 13.42
C GLY A 88 -10.06 5.79 13.46
N VAL A 89 -9.99 4.59 12.86
CA VAL A 89 -11.01 3.54 13.02
C VAL A 89 -11.25 3.28 14.50
N ARG A 90 -10.20 3.01 15.29
CA ARG A 90 -10.36 2.72 16.73
C ARG A 90 -11.07 3.86 17.47
N MET A 91 -10.72 5.10 17.19
CA MET A 91 -11.36 6.28 17.79
C MET A 91 -12.84 6.39 17.41
N LEU A 92 -13.17 6.26 16.13
CA LEU A 92 -14.56 6.34 15.65
C LEU A 92 -15.41 5.16 16.14
N ARG A 93 -14.84 3.97 16.24
CA ARG A 93 -15.53 2.79 16.79
C ARG A 93 -15.87 2.97 18.27
N GLN A 94 -14.96 3.59 19.03
CA GLN A 94 -15.12 3.75 20.48
C GLN A 94 -15.98 4.97 20.85
N ASP A 95 -15.81 6.07 20.15
CA ASP A 95 -16.37 7.37 20.54
C ASP A 95 -17.14 8.06 19.40
N GLY A 96 -17.19 7.51 18.19
CA GLY A 96 -17.90 8.11 17.04
C GLY A 96 -19.42 8.22 17.20
N GLY A 97 -20.00 7.55 18.20
CA GLY A 97 -21.41 7.67 18.56
C GLY A 97 -21.82 9.10 18.91
N VAL A 98 -20.91 9.93 19.46
CA VAL A 98 -21.19 11.35 19.72
C VAL A 98 -21.37 12.17 18.45
N MET A 99 -20.89 11.66 17.31
CA MET A 99 -21.08 12.23 15.98
C MET A 99 -22.18 11.52 15.18
N GLY A 100 -22.96 10.64 15.81
CA GLY A 100 -24.06 9.90 15.17
C GLY A 100 -23.61 8.71 14.31
N LEU A 101 -22.36 8.25 14.43
CA LEU A 101 -21.88 7.04 13.75
C LEU A 101 -22.21 5.79 14.57
N LYS A 102 -22.73 4.75 13.90
CA LYS A 102 -22.85 3.42 14.50
C LYS A 102 -21.47 2.79 14.78
N PRO A 103 -21.32 1.99 15.86
CA PRO A 103 -20.08 1.27 16.14
C PRO A 103 -19.62 0.34 15.03
N GLN A 104 -20.53 -0.16 14.17
CA GLN A 104 -20.20 -1.04 13.03
C GLN A 104 -20.36 -0.36 11.65
N PHE A 105 -20.13 0.96 11.53
CA PHE A 105 -20.02 1.66 10.24
C PHE A 105 -19.17 0.92 9.17
N SER A 106 -19.50 1.05 7.89
CA SER A 106 -18.72 0.45 6.78
C SER A 106 -17.55 1.34 6.36
N ILE A 107 -16.47 0.73 5.87
CA ILE A 107 -15.35 1.47 5.27
C ILE A 107 -15.40 1.23 3.76
N MET A 108 -15.57 2.31 3.00
CA MET A 108 -15.68 2.29 1.53
C MET A 108 -14.31 2.22 0.87
N ASP A 109 -14.17 1.36 -0.13
CA ASP A 109 -12.96 1.30 -0.96
C ASP A 109 -13.03 2.25 -2.16
N SER A 110 -11.95 2.31 -2.95
CA SER A 110 -11.88 3.24 -4.08
C SER A 110 -12.95 2.99 -5.15
N ALA A 111 -13.35 1.74 -5.37
CA ALA A 111 -14.37 1.38 -6.35
C ALA A 111 -15.76 1.75 -5.83
N ASP A 112 -16.02 1.50 -4.55
CA ASP A 112 -17.25 1.93 -3.87
C ASP A 112 -17.42 3.44 -3.97
N VAL A 113 -16.37 4.18 -3.63
CA VAL A 113 -16.35 5.66 -3.72
C VAL A 113 -16.63 6.12 -5.15
N THR A 114 -16.00 5.51 -6.15
CA THR A 114 -16.29 5.82 -7.57
C THR A 114 -17.77 5.60 -7.90
N GLY A 115 -18.37 4.50 -7.45
CA GLY A 115 -19.78 4.18 -7.67
C GLY A 115 -20.73 5.19 -7.00
N ILE A 116 -20.44 5.59 -5.76
CA ILE A 116 -21.23 6.59 -5.04
C ILE A 116 -21.10 7.96 -5.71
N LEU A 117 -19.92 8.32 -6.22
CA LEU A 117 -19.71 9.58 -6.93
C LEU A 117 -20.41 9.63 -8.29
N LYS A 118 -20.45 8.51 -9.03
CA LYS A 118 -21.28 8.38 -10.25
C LYS A 118 -22.75 8.71 -9.94
N ASP A 119 -23.28 8.15 -8.85
CA ASP A 119 -24.64 8.44 -8.40
C ASP A 119 -24.83 9.89 -7.91
N ALA A 120 -23.88 10.43 -7.14
CA ALA A 120 -23.94 11.78 -6.59
C ALA A 120 -23.87 12.89 -7.66
N GLY A 121 -23.03 12.68 -8.67
CA GLY A 121 -22.86 13.59 -9.78
C GLY A 121 -23.74 13.30 -10.99
N GLY A 122 -24.51 12.20 -10.99
CA GLY A 122 -25.41 11.84 -12.08
C GLY A 122 -24.70 11.50 -13.39
N THR A 123 -23.54 10.82 -13.32
CA THR A 123 -22.75 10.40 -14.48
C THR A 123 -22.59 8.88 -14.52
N THR A 124 -22.45 8.33 -15.73
CA THR A 124 -22.04 6.93 -15.94
C THR A 124 -20.55 6.79 -16.21
N ASP A 125 -19.87 7.88 -16.56
CA ASP A 125 -18.44 7.87 -16.93
C ASP A 125 -17.53 7.65 -15.71
N ALA A 126 -16.74 6.57 -15.75
CA ALA A 126 -15.79 6.24 -14.69
C ALA A 126 -14.61 7.21 -14.63
N ALA A 127 -14.18 7.78 -15.76
CA ALA A 127 -13.05 8.70 -15.78
C ALA A 127 -13.39 10.00 -15.04
N THR A 128 -14.55 10.60 -15.35
CA THR A 128 -15.08 11.77 -14.65
C THR A 128 -15.25 11.52 -13.15
N ALA A 129 -15.86 10.39 -12.75
CA ALA A 129 -16.05 10.08 -11.33
C ALA A 129 -14.72 9.91 -10.57
N ARG A 130 -13.69 9.33 -11.20
CA ARG A 130 -12.34 9.22 -10.63
C ARG A 130 -11.65 10.57 -10.50
N GLN A 131 -11.88 11.50 -11.43
CA GLN A 131 -11.40 12.87 -11.31
C GLN A 131 -12.00 13.55 -10.08
N TRP A 132 -13.32 13.44 -9.89
CA TRP A 132 -13.99 13.98 -8.70
C TRP A 132 -13.47 13.35 -7.41
N GLN A 133 -13.29 12.03 -7.40
CA GLN A 133 -12.72 11.31 -6.27
C GLN A 133 -11.36 11.86 -5.87
N TRP A 134 -10.49 12.12 -6.85
CA TRP A 134 -9.14 12.64 -6.61
C TRP A 134 -9.19 14.05 -6.01
N THR A 135 -10.01 14.94 -6.56
CA THR A 135 -10.19 16.31 -6.04
C THR A 135 -10.78 16.30 -4.62
N ILE A 136 -11.82 15.51 -4.37
CA ILE A 136 -12.46 15.39 -3.06
C ILE A 136 -11.47 14.83 -2.03
N SER A 137 -10.73 13.78 -2.39
CA SER A 137 -9.70 13.20 -1.52
C SER A 137 -8.62 14.22 -1.17
N LEU A 138 -8.17 15.04 -2.13
CA LEU A 138 -7.22 16.12 -1.87
C LEU A 138 -7.78 17.13 -0.86
N TRP A 139 -9.02 17.58 -1.02
CA TRP A 139 -9.67 18.51 -0.10
C TRP A 139 -9.84 17.92 1.32
N LYS A 140 -10.27 16.66 1.43
CA LYS A 140 -10.36 15.96 2.73
C LYS A 140 -8.98 15.85 3.41
N ASN A 141 -7.93 15.58 2.65
CA ASN A 141 -6.54 15.53 3.13
C ASN A 141 -5.98 16.91 3.54
N MET A 142 -6.61 18.00 3.10
CA MET A 142 -6.38 19.37 3.58
C MET A 142 -7.27 19.75 4.78
N GLY A 143 -8.17 18.86 5.20
CA GLY A 143 -9.11 19.08 6.29
C GLY A 143 -10.34 19.91 5.92
N LEU A 144 -10.65 20.01 4.62
CA LEU A 144 -11.78 20.79 4.12
C LEU A 144 -13.05 19.95 4.05
N ASN A 145 -14.18 20.55 4.43
CA ASN A 145 -15.51 20.04 4.12
C ASN A 145 -16.06 20.63 2.81
N ALA A 146 -17.20 20.12 2.32
CA ALA A 146 -17.81 20.58 1.08
C ALA A 146 -18.06 22.11 1.02
N THR A 147 -18.52 22.71 2.13
CA THR A 147 -18.78 24.17 2.20
C THR A 147 -17.48 24.99 2.12
N GLN A 148 -16.43 24.54 2.79
CA GLN A 148 -15.11 25.17 2.75
C GLN A 148 -14.47 25.01 1.37
N ALA A 149 -14.59 23.82 0.76
CA ALA A 149 -14.13 23.56 -0.60
C ALA A 149 -14.82 24.47 -1.62
N GLU A 150 -16.15 24.67 -1.52
CA GLU A 150 -16.89 25.59 -2.38
C GLU A 150 -16.44 27.05 -2.22
N ALA A 151 -16.09 27.45 -1.00
CA ALA A 151 -15.63 28.81 -0.70
C ALA A 151 -14.25 29.12 -1.30
N ILE A 152 -13.35 28.13 -1.40
CA ILE A 152 -12.00 28.30 -1.96
C ILE A 152 -11.88 27.89 -3.43
N ALA A 153 -12.97 27.42 -4.03
CA ALA A 153 -12.99 26.93 -5.41
C ALA A 153 -12.53 28.01 -6.40
N LYS A 154 -11.58 27.64 -7.26
CA LYS A 154 -10.92 28.54 -8.21
C LYS A 154 -11.73 28.77 -9.48
N ASP A 155 -12.50 27.76 -9.89
CA ASP A 155 -13.30 27.78 -11.11
C ASP A 155 -14.68 27.10 -10.93
N ASP A 156 -15.51 27.17 -11.97
CA ASP A 156 -16.86 26.58 -11.95
C ASP A 156 -16.85 25.05 -11.86
N ASN A 157 -15.75 24.41 -12.31
CA ASN A 157 -15.59 22.97 -12.21
C ASN A 157 -15.35 22.57 -10.75
N GLU A 158 -14.43 23.21 -10.04
CA GLU A 158 -14.22 23.00 -8.60
C GLU A 158 -15.48 23.31 -7.80
N ARG A 159 -16.23 24.37 -8.12
CA ARG A 159 -17.53 24.65 -7.46
C ARG A 159 -18.54 23.51 -7.68
N THR A 160 -18.56 22.93 -8.87
CA THR A 160 -19.41 21.77 -9.18
C THR A 160 -18.98 20.55 -8.38
N ILE A 161 -17.68 20.28 -8.31
CA ILE A 161 -17.13 19.16 -7.53
C ILE A 161 -17.43 19.34 -6.04
N ALA A 162 -17.37 20.55 -5.49
CA ALA A 162 -17.73 20.81 -4.09
C ALA A 162 -19.21 20.51 -3.80
N LYS A 163 -20.12 20.83 -4.73
CA LYS A 163 -21.54 20.44 -4.62
C LYS A 163 -21.73 18.93 -4.70
N ILE A 164 -20.96 18.25 -5.54
CA ILE A 164 -20.93 16.78 -5.62
C ILE A 164 -20.39 16.18 -4.32
N MET A 165 -19.36 16.80 -3.72
CA MET A 165 -18.81 16.40 -2.41
C MET A 165 -19.87 16.43 -1.32
N ALA A 166 -20.67 17.50 -1.24
CA ALA A 166 -21.77 17.57 -0.25
C ALA A 166 -22.78 16.41 -0.41
N ARG A 167 -23.19 16.14 -1.65
CA ARG A 167 -24.09 15.03 -1.99
C ARG A 167 -23.47 13.65 -1.72
N TYR A 168 -22.17 13.53 -1.90
CA TYR A 168 -21.40 12.33 -1.62
C TYR A 168 -21.31 12.08 -0.11
N GLU A 169 -21.00 13.10 0.70
CA GLU A 169 -20.97 13.04 2.17
C GLU A 169 -22.34 12.70 2.76
N GLU A 170 -23.43 13.22 2.18
CA GLU A 170 -24.81 12.84 2.54
C GLU A 170 -25.05 11.33 2.35
N ARG A 171 -24.61 10.76 1.21
CA ARG A 171 -24.74 9.33 0.92
C ARG A 171 -23.90 8.47 1.86
N LEU A 172 -22.67 8.88 2.16
CA LEU A 172 -21.83 8.19 3.15
C LEU A 172 -22.52 8.13 4.52
N THR A 173 -23.09 9.25 4.97
CA THR A 173 -23.83 9.35 6.23
C THR A 173 -25.07 8.46 6.23
N ALA A 174 -25.84 8.48 5.14
CA ALA A 174 -27.02 7.63 4.94
C ALA A 174 -26.67 6.13 4.99
N TYR A 175 -25.52 5.76 4.42
CA TYR A 175 -25.01 4.40 4.45
C TYR A 175 -24.29 4.06 5.75
N GLN A 176 -24.27 4.92 6.77
CA GLN A 176 -23.47 4.67 7.98
C GLN A 176 -22.04 4.20 7.63
N SER A 177 -21.43 4.91 6.69
CA SER A 177 -20.18 4.51 6.05
C SER A 177 -19.23 5.68 6.00
N VAL A 178 -17.95 5.37 5.93
CA VAL A 178 -16.87 6.35 5.85
C VAL A 178 -15.92 5.91 4.74
N ASP A 179 -15.31 6.85 4.05
CA ASP A 179 -14.20 6.52 3.16
C ASP A 179 -12.85 6.52 3.89
N PHE A 180 -11.78 6.27 3.15
CA PHE A 180 -10.45 6.20 3.74
C PHE A 180 -9.96 7.55 4.28
N ASP A 181 -10.33 8.67 3.66
CA ASP A 181 -9.91 10.00 4.10
C ASP A 181 -10.69 10.42 5.37
N ASP A 182 -11.96 10.02 5.48
CA ASP A 182 -12.79 10.21 6.68
C ASP A 182 -12.21 9.53 7.92
N LEU A 183 -11.45 8.45 7.76
CA LEU A 183 -10.73 7.81 8.86
C LEU A 183 -9.64 8.69 9.47
N ILE A 184 -9.34 9.85 8.89
CA ILE A 184 -8.47 10.88 9.48
C ILE A 184 -9.27 12.16 9.77
N GLY A 185 -10.10 12.61 8.83
CA GLY A 185 -10.90 13.83 8.96
C GLY A 185 -11.92 13.77 10.08
N LEU A 186 -12.66 12.66 10.23
CA LEU A 186 -13.65 12.52 11.29
C LEU A 186 -13.02 12.40 12.68
N PRO A 187 -11.90 11.68 12.91
CA PRO A 187 -11.17 11.76 14.17
C PRO A 187 -10.68 13.16 14.51
N LEU A 188 -10.23 13.95 13.53
CA LEU A 188 -9.85 15.34 13.77
C LEU A 188 -11.05 16.14 14.29
N LYS A 189 -12.18 16.05 13.59
CA LYS A 189 -13.43 16.70 13.98
C LYS A 189 -13.89 16.26 15.37
N LEU A 190 -13.84 14.95 15.65
CA LEU A 190 -14.16 14.37 16.94
C LEU A 190 -13.31 14.98 18.07
N LEU A 191 -12.00 15.10 17.86
CA LEU A 191 -11.10 15.68 18.86
C LEU A 191 -11.24 17.20 19.00
N GLN A 192 -11.60 17.92 17.94
CA GLN A 192 -11.78 19.37 17.96
C GLN A 192 -13.10 19.75 18.64
N ASP A 193 -14.20 19.12 18.22
CA ASP A 193 -15.57 19.50 18.59
C ASP A 193 -16.01 18.89 19.94
N HIS A 194 -15.38 17.78 20.38
CA HIS A 194 -15.74 17.09 21.62
C HIS A 194 -14.56 17.03 22.61
N GLU A 195 -14.47 18.05 23.46
CA GLU A 195 -13.37 18.21 24.43
C GLU A 195 -13.22 17.01 25.38
N GLU A 196 -14.32 16.46 25.90
CA GLU A 196 -14.28 15.31 26.80
C GLU A 196 -13.62 14.08 26.15
N VAL A 197 -13.93 13.84 24.87
CA VAL A 197 -13.32 12.75 24.09
C VAL A 197 -11.85 13.04 23.87
N ARG A 198 -11.48 14.28 23.54
CA ARG A 198 -10.07 14.70 23.39
C ARG A 198 -9.27 14.47 24.66
N LEU A 199 -9.77 14.93 25.82
CA LEU A 199 -9.09 14.77 27.10
C LEU A 199 -8.94 13.29 27.50
N LYS A 200 -9.96 12.47 27.24
CA LYS A 200 -9.90 11.01 27.41
C LYS A 200 -8.75 10.39 26.60
N TRP A 201 -8.65 10.71 25.30
CA TRP A 201 -7.59 10.19 24.43
C TRP A 201 -6.21 10.70 24.82
N GLN A 202 -6.07 11.97 25.19
CA GLN A 202 -4.83 12.53 25.73
C GLN A 202 -4.38 11.86 27.02
N ALA A 203 -5.32 11.52 27.93
CA ALA A 203 -5.00 10.81 29.16
C ALA A 203 -4.56 9.35 28.88
N GLN A 204 -5.24 8.70 27.93
CA GLN A 204 -4.94 7.34 27.51
C GLN A 204 -3.58 7.23 26.82
N LEU A 205 -3.22 8.20 25.96
CA LEU A 205 -1.94 8.22 25.23
C LEU A 205 -0.89 9.04 25.99
N GLY A 206 -0.10 8.36 26.83
CA GLY A 206 0.97 9.00 27.60
C GLY A 206 2.20 9.40 26.77
N HIS A 207 2.48 8.72 25.65
CA HIS A 207 3.52 9.10 24.69
C HIS A 207 3.18 8.61 23.27
N VAL A 208 3.33 9.49 22.27
CA VAL A 208 3.05 9.18 20.86
C VAL A 208 4.34 9.12 20.04
N LEU A 209 4.62 8.01 19.41
CA LEU A 209 5.73 7.80 18.48
C LEU A 209 5.16 7.83 17.07
N VAL A 210 5.74 8.61 16.16
CA VAL A 210 5.32 8.67 14.76
C VAL A 210 6.51 8.35 13.87
N ASP A 211 6.41 7.28 13.08
CA ASP A 211 7.39 6.91 12.06
C ASP A 211 7.03 7.52 10.70
N GLU A 212 8.02 7.69 9.82
CA GLU A 212 7.89 8.27 8.49
C GLU A 212 7.12 9.61 8.47
N TYR A 213 7.41 10.47 9.45
CA TYR A 213 6.69 11.73 9.70
C TYR A 213 6.64 12.68 8.49
N GLN A 214 7.64 12.62 7.60
CA GLN A 214 7.65 13.42 6.37
C GLN A 214 6.51 13.11 5.41
N ASP A 215 5.90 11.92 5.49
CA ASP A 215 4.80 11.51 4.60
C ASP A 215 3.42 11.82 5.19
N THR A 216 3.36 12.63 6.25
CA THR A 216 2.09 13.04 6.84
C THR A 216 1.42 14.13 6.02
N ASN A 217 0.09 14.08 5.92
CA ASN A 217 -0.71 15.17 5.37
C ASN A 217 -1.09 16.21 6.44
N ALA A 218 -1.75 17.30 6.05
CA ALA A 218 -2.12 18.37 6.97
C ALA A 218 -3.08 17.89 8.06
N THR A 219 -4.09 17.09 7.70
CA THR A 219 -5.09 16.57 8.65
C THR A 219 -4.46 15.64 9.70
N GLN A 220 -3.54 14.74 9.30
CA GLN A 220 -2.81 13.84 10.20
C GLN A 220 -1.95 14.62 11.21
N TYR A 221 -1.36 15.73 10.77
CA TYR A 221 -0.60 16.61 11.66
C TYR A 221 -1.49 17.27 12.71
N GLU A 222 -2.66 17.80 12.31
CA GLU A 222 -3.60 18.39 13.27
C GLU A 222 -4.17 17.33 14.24
N VAL A 223 -4.41 16.09 13.78
CA VAL A 223 -4.77 14.97 14.68
C VAL A 223 -3.68 14.73 15.71
N LEU A 224 -2.40 14.67 15.31
CA LEU A 224 -1.28 14.52 16.24
C LEU A 224 -1.28 15.63 17.29
N LYS A 225 -1.45 16.89 16.88
CA LYS A 225 -1.51 18.05 17.79
C LYS A 225 -2.63 17.90 18.81
N CYS A 226 -3.82 17.53 18.37
CA CYS A 226 -4.95 17.28 19.27
C CYS A 226 -4.69 16.13 20.24
N LEU A 227 -3.99 15.07 19.82
CA LEU A 227 -3.68 13.91 20.67
C LEU A 227 -2.59 14.17 21.71
N VAL A 228 -1.60 15.02 21.40
CA VAL A 228 -0.48 15.28 22.33
C VAL A 228 -0.75 16.45 23.27
N GLY A 229 -1.63 17.38 22.85
CA GLY A 229 -1.99 18.58 23.60
C GLY A 229 -0.78 19.38 24.07
N ASN A 230 -0.96 20.11 25.18
CA ASN A 230 0.08 20.97 25.75
C ASN A 230 1.25 20.19 26.37
N ASN A 231 1.03 18.92 26.72
CA ASN A 231 2.09 18.07 27.26
C ASN A 231 3.15 17.73 26.21
N ALA A 232 2.78 17.78 24.92
CA ALA A 232 3.67 17.59 23.77
C ALA A 232 4.59 16.35 23.88
N ARG A 233 4.09 15.26 24.49
CA ARG A 233 4.85 14.02 24.68
C ARG A 233 4.80 13.17 23.42
N PHE A 234 5.62 13.55 22.45
CA PHE A 234 5.76 12.79 21.22
C PHE A 234 7.20 12.66 20.75
N THR A 235 7.42 11.70 19.86
CA THR A 235 8.66 11.56 19.13
C THR A 235 8.34 11.24 17.68
N ALA A 236 8.57 12.22 16.82
CA ALA A 236 8.47 12.07 15.38
C ALA A 236 9.82 11.61 14.84
N VAL A 237 9.82 10.61 13.97
CA VAL A 237 10.99 10.12 13.26
C VAL A 237 10.71 10.28 11.77
N GLY A 238 11.65 10.89 11.05
CA GLY A 238 11.44 11.17 9.64
C GLY A 238 12.68 11.67 8.93
N ASP A 239 12.54 11.81 7.62
CA ASP A 239 13.57 12.28 6.71
C ASP A 239 12.94 13.08 5.57
N ASP A 240 13.22 14.39 5.51
CA ASP A 240 12.74 15.28 4.44
C ASP A 240 13.19 14.84 3.04
N ASP A 241 14.31 14.12 2.95
CA ASP A 241 14.83 13.58 1.69
C ASP A 241 14.11 12.30 1.23
N GLN A 242 13.23 11.72 2.07
CA GLN A 242 12.44 10.54 1.72
C GLN A 242 10.96 10.83 1.48
N SER A 243 10.51 12.09 1.50
CA SER A 243 9.09 12.44 1.24
C SER A 243 8.70 12.20 -0.21
N ILE A 244 7.94 11.13 -0.50
CA ILE A 244 7.61 10.67 -1.87
C ILE A 244 6.11 10.40 -2.10
N TYR A 245 5.25 10.81 -1.17
CA TYR A 245 3.80 10.66 -1.28
C TYR A 245 3.08 12.01 -1.41
N GLY A 246 3.71 12.99 -2.07
CA GLY A 246 3.12 14.31 -2.28
C GLY A 246 1.80 14.23 -3.07
N TRP A 247 1.75 13.32 -4.05
CA TRP A 247 0.54 13.00 -4.81
C TRP A 247 -0.62 12.41 -3.97
N ARG A 248 -0.36 11.96 -2.73
CA ARG A 248 -1.38 11.54 -1.74
C ARG A 248 -1.68 12.60 -0.68
N GLY A 249 -1.20 13.83 -0.88
CA GLY A 249 -1.39 14.95 0.04
C GLY A 249 -0.35 15.06 1.16
N ALA A 250 0.71 14.25 1.16
CA ALA A 250 1.81 14.42 2.10
C ALA A 250 2.50 15.78 1.91
N THR A 251 2.85 16.47 3.00
CA THR A 251 3.46 17.79 2.93
C THR A 251 4.66 17.93 3.84
N LEU A 252 5.77 18.40 3.27
CA LEU A 252 6.97 18.80 4.01
C LEU A 252 6.74 20.04 4.89
N ASP A 253 5.63 20.74 4.70
CA ASP A 253 5.26 21.88 5.53
C ASP A 253 5.05 21.47 7.00
N ASN A 254 4.59 20.23 7.25
CA ASN A 254 4.47 19.69 8.60
C ASN A 254 5.81 19.67 9.35
N LEU A 255 6.91 19.37 8.65
CA LEU A 255 8.26 19.42 9.22
C LEU A 255 8.74 20.86 9.46
N LYS A 256 8.34 21.81 8.58
CA LYS A 256 8.64 23.24 8.75
C LYS A 256 7.91 23.87 9.93
N ARG A 257 6.65 23.48 10.15
CA ARG A 257 5.77 23.99 11.20
C ARG A 257 6.11 23.41 12.58
N LEU A 258 6.68 22.20 12.63
CA LEU A 258 6.93 21.50 13.90
C LEU A 258 7.73 22.32 14.94
N PRO A 259 8.85 23.00 14.60
CA PRO A 259 9.58 23.82 15.56
C PRO A 259 8.84 25.12 15.96
N GLN A 260 7.89 25.57 15.13
CA GLN A 260 7.08 26.76 15.39
C GLN A 260 5.93 26.43 16.35
N ASP A 261 5.23 25.33 16.09
CA ASP A 261 4.11 24.85 16.92
C ASP A 261 4.60 24.25 18.25
N PHE A 262 5.82 23.71 18.30
CA PHE A 262 6.46 23.18 19.50
C PHE A 262 7.83 23.83 19.75
N PRO A 263 7.91 25.02 20.37
CA PRO A 263 9.19 25.72 20.60
C PRO A 263 10.20 24.96 21.47
N ALA A 264 9.72 24.02 22.30
CA ALA A 264 10.57 23.13 23.12
C ALA A 264 11.06 21.88 22.37
N LEU A 265 10.82 21.79 21.04
CA LEU A 265 11.18 20.63 20.22
C LEU A 265 12.68 20.37 20.24
N LYS A 266 13.06 19.20 20.75
CA LYS A 266 14.44 18.71 20.66
C LYS A 266 14.65 18.00 19.33
N VAL A 267 15.56 18.53 18.51
CA VAL A 267 15.97 17.92 17.24
C VAL A 267 17.24 17.10 17.43
N ILE A 268 17.21 15.82 17.02
CA ILE A 268 18.34 14.88 17.10
C ILE A 268 18.58 14.32 15.70
N LYS A 269 19.82 14.39 15.20
CA LYS A 269 20.17 13.95 13.84
C LYS A 269 20.87 12.59 13.89
N LEU A 270 20.43 11.67 13.03
CA LEU A 270 21.07 10.36 12.83
C LEU A 270 21.70 10.33 11.44
N GLU A 271 23.01 10.52 11.42
CA GLU A 271 23.80 10.70 10.19
C GLU A 271 24.56 9.43 9.76
N GLN A 272 24.82 8.53 10.69
CA GLN A 272 25.48 7.25 10.38
C GLN A 272 24.49 6.29 9.72
N ASN A 273 24.81 5.84 8.51
CA ASN A 273 24.10 4.81 7.76
C ASN A 273 24.72 3.43 8.04
N TYR A 274 23.85 2.46 8.35
CA TYR A 274 24.22 1.07 8.66
C TYR A 274 23.81 0.08 7.57
N ARG A 275 23.31 0.58 6.43
CA ARG A 275 22.69 -0.23 5.37
C ARG A 275 23.59 -0.35 4.15
N SER A 276 24.04 0.79 3.64
CA SER A 276 24.63 0.95 2.31
C SER A 276 26.12 1.22 2.42
N THR A 277 26.89 0.71 1.45
CA THR A 277 28.32 1.04 1.31
C THR A 277 28.54 2.51 0.97
N SER A 278 29.76 3.01 1.19
CA SER A 278 30.10 4.41 0.96
C SER A 278 29.93 4.85 -0.50
N ALA A 279 30.19 3.97 -1.48
CA ALA A 279 29.97 4.29 -2.90
C ALA A 279 28.49 4.56 -3.23
N ILE A 280 27.58 3.74 -2.71
CA ILE A 280 26.12 3.90 -2.91
C ILE A 280 25.65 5.17 -2.19
N LEU A 281 26.12 5.40 -0.96
CA LEU A 281 25.69 6.53 -0.15
C LEU A 281 26.19 7.86 -0.71
N ARG A 282 27.41 7.89 -1.29
CA ARG A 282 27.94 9.05 -2.02
C ARG A 282 27.06 9.40 -3.22
N ALA A 283 26.70 8.41 -4.03
CA ALA A 283 25.80 8.61 -5.17
C ALA A 283 24.42 9.14 -4.72
N ALA A 284 23.88 8.62 -3.61
CA ALA A 284 22.63 9.08 -3.04
C ALA A 284 22.71 10.55 -2.57
N ASN A 285 23.75 10.90 -1.80
CA ASN A 285 23.97 12.25 -1.29
C ASN A 285 24.09 13.27 -2.44
N ASN A 286 24.84 12.94 -3.49
CA ASN A 286 25.01 13.81 -4.65
C ASN A 286 23.68 14.04 -5.41
N VAL A 287 22.89 12.97 -5.61
CA VAL A 287 21.59 13.09 -6.30
C VAL A 287 20.64 14.01 -5.52
N ILE A 288 20.64 13.94 -4.19
CA ILE A 288 19.67 14.68 -3.37
C ILE A 288 20.13 16.08 -2.97
N GLU A 289 21.41 16.39 -3.11
CA GLU A 289 22.01 17.69 -2.75
C GLU A 289 21.28 18.89 -3.39
N PRO A 290 20.86 18.86 -4.67
CA PRO A 290 20.21 20.02 -5.30
C PRO A 290 18.84 20.38 -4.72
N ASN A 291 18.22 19.50 -3.93
CA ASN A 291 16.94 19.82 -3.29
C ASN A 291 17.13 20.78 -2.12
N PRO A 292 16.20 21.76 -1.93
CA PRO A 292 16.19 22.59 -0.74
C PRO A 292 16.13 21.74 0.53
N LYS A 293 17.06 21.97 1.45
CA LYS A 293 17.17 21.23 2.72
C LYS A 293 16.44 21.98 3.83
N LEU A 294 15.48 21.32 4.47
CA LEU A 294 14.83 21.86 5.67
C LEU A 294 15.76 21.78 6.86
N PHE A 295 16.44 20.64 6.96
CA PHE A 295 17.42 20.39 8.01
C PHE A 295 18.68 19.87 7.35
N PRO A 296 19.81 20.61 7.42
CA PRO A 296 21.06 20.13 6.83
C PRO A 296 21.51 18.88 7.59
N LYS A 297 21.82 17.83 6.84
CA LYS A 297 22.33 16.55 7.33
C LYS A 297 23.20 15.91 6.27
N THR A 298 24.24 15.21 6.70
CA THR A 298 25.15 14.50 5.77
C THR A 298 25.28 13.06 6.20
N LEU A 299 24.90 12.12 5.32
CA LEU A 299 24.98 10.71 5.65
C LEU A 299 26.37 10.14 5.36
N PHE A 300 26.90 9.35 6.29
CA PHE A 300 28.16 8.63 6.14
C PHE A 300 28.01 7.14 6.47
N SER A 301 28.88 6.29 5.92
CA SER A 301 28.89 4.85 6.16
C SER A 301 30.27 4.39 6.63
N GLU A 302 30.28 3.40 7.53
CA GLU A 302 31.48 2.72 8.02
C GLU A 302 31.65 1.31 7.41
N LEU A 303 30.77 0.91 6.48
CA LEU A 303 30.81 -0.42 5.82
C LEU A 303 31.93 -0.54 4.76
N GLY A 304 32.73 0.51 4.57
CA GLY A 304 33.74 0.61 3.51
C GLY A 304 33.18 1.05 2.16
N GLU A 305 34.07 1.18 1.16
CA GLU A 305 33.71 1.69 -0.17
C GLU A 305 32.69 0.81 -0.90
N GLY A 306 32.85 -0.52 -0.81
CA GLY A 306 31.99 -1.47 -1.53
C GLY A 306 32.23 -1.49 -3.04
N GLU A 307 31.31 -2.11 -3.79
CA GLU A 307 31.35 -2.08 -5.25
C GLU A 307 30.88 -0.70 -5.76
N PRO A 308 31.59 -0.10 -6.74
CA PRO A 308 31.12 1.14 -7.37
C PRO A 308 29.73 0.97 -8.02
N VAL A 309 28.90 2.01 -7.95
CA VAL A 309 27.58 2.02 -8.59
C VAL A 309 27.73 1.88 -10.11
N ARG A 310 27.09 0.88 -10.71
CA ARG A 310 27.22 0.62 -12.16
C ARG A 310 26.13 1.35 -12.94
N VAL A 311 26.51 1.96 -14.06
CA VAL A 311 25.57 2.51 -15.04
C VAL A 311 25.60 1.64 -16.28
N VAL A 312 24.44 1.13 -16.68
CA VAL A 312 24.30 0.17 -17.79
C VAL A 312 23.39 0.76 -18.85
N ASP A 313 23.86 0.86 -20.09
CA ASP A 313 23.01 1.22 -21.22
C ASP A 313 22.45 -0.01 -21.92
N ALA A 314 21.22 0.07 -22.39
CA ALA A 314 20.56 -0.95 -23.19
C ALA A 314 19.97 -0.36 -24.47
N ASP A 315 19.84 -1.15 -25.54
CA ASP A 315 19.30 -0.65 -26.81
C ASP A 315 17.79 -0.40 -26.74
N ASN A 316 17.06 -1.28 -26.04
CA ASN A 316 15.61 -1.23 -25.82
C ASN A 316 15.26 -1.92 -24.48
N GLU A 317 13.98 -1.92 -24.12
CA GLU A 317 13.48 -2.49 -22.87
C GLU A 317 13.70 -4.01 -22.77
N GLU A 318 13.66 -4.74 -23.89
CA GLU A 318 13.93 -6.18 -23.90
C GLU A 318 15.41 -6.48 -23.59
N HIS A 319 16.34 -5.73 -24.18
CA HIS A 319 17.79 -5.84 -23.90
C HIS A 319 18.10 -5.43 -22.45
N GLU A 320 17.41 -4.42 -21.90
CA GLU A 320 17.52 -4.04 -20.49
C GLU A 320 17.15 -5.21 -19.57
N ALA A 321 16.02 -5.88 -19.83
CA ALA A 321 15.57 -7.02 -19.05
C ALA A 321 16.53 -8.22 -19.13
N GLU A 322 17.10 -8.50 -20.31
CA GLU A 322 18.13 -9.54 -20.48
C GLU A 322 19.39 -9.24 -19.68
N ARG A 323 19.83 -7.98 -19.63
CA ARG A 323 20.98 -7.56 -18.80
C ARG A 323 20.72 -7.69 -17.31
N VAL A 324 19.51 -7.37 -16.86
CA VAL A 324 19.10 -7.56 -15.45
C VAL A 324 19.20 -9.04 -15.07
N VAL A 325 18.66 -9.94 -15.90
CA VAL A 325 18.76 -11.40 -15.68
C VAL A 325 20.21 -11.85 -15.64
N ALA A 326 21.05 -11.41 -16.59
CA ALA A 326 22.46 -11.75 -16.64
C ALA A 326 23.21 -11.28 -15.38
N ARG A 327 22.92 -10.08 -14.88
CA ARG A 327 23.52 -9.55 -13.64
C ARG A 327 23.10 -10.35 -12.41
N ILE A 328 21.82 -10.72 -12.29
CA ILE A 328 21.34 -11.60 -11.20
C ILE A 328 22.11 -12.92 -11.23
N GLN A 329 22.20 -13.57 -12.39
CA GLN A 329 22.90 -14.85 -12.53
C GLN A 329 24.40 -14.73 -12.22
N SER A 330 25.06 -13.66 -12.69
CA SER A 330 26.47 -13.38 -12.42
C SER A 330 26.77 -13.22 -10.92
N LEU A 331 25.97 -12.41 -10.22
CA LEU A 331 26.11 -12.20 -8.78
C LEU A 331 25.85 -13.50 -7.99
N ARG A 332 24.85 -14.30 -8.39
CA ARG A 332 24.57 -15.60 -7.78
C ARG A 332 25.68 -16.63 -8.00
N ALA A 333 26.30 -16.62 -9.18
CA ALA A 333 27.41 -17.52 -9.51
C ALA A 333 28.73 -17.11 -8.83
N GLY A 334 28.80 -15.91 -8.23
CA GLY A 334 29.94 -15.46 -7.42
C GLY A 334 31.11 -14.91 -8.24
N HIS A 335 30.90 -14.54 -9.49
CA HIS A 335 31.96 -14.08 -10.40
C HIS A 335 32.45 -12.65 -10.13
N GLU A 336 31.74 -11.86 -9.31
CA GLU A 336 31.96 -10.39 -9.25
C GLU A 336 32.15 -9.81 -7.84
N VAL A 337 32.06 -10.61 -6.76
CA VAL A 337 32.21 -10.10 -5.38
C VAL A 337 33.44 -10.72 -4.72
N ALA A 338 34.56 -10.00 -4.73
CA ALA A 338 35.73 -10.33 -3.91
C ALA A 338 35.44 -9.94 -2.44
N GLY A 339 35.41 -10.92 -1.53
CA GLY A 339 35.11 -10.73 -0.11
C GLY A 339 33.92 -11.60 0.37
N GLU A 340 33.32 -11.28 1.53
CA GLU A 340 32.21 -11.97 2.23
C GLU A 340 30.92 -12.28 1.39
N GLY A 341 30.95 -12.14 0.06
CA GLY A 341 29.87 -12.35 -0.91
C GLY A 341 29.38 -13.79 -1.09
N ALA A 342 29.66 -14.70 -0.17
CA ALA A 342 29.02 -16.02 -0.12
C ALA A 342 27.59 -15.95 0.48
N GLN A 343 27.30 -14.94 1.31
CA GLN A 343 26.09 -14.90 2.14
C GLN A 343 24.84 -14.26 1.50
N HIS A 344 24.92 -13.69 0.29
CA HIS A 344 23.79 -12.97 -0.35
C HIS A 344 23.54 -13.40 -1.79
N ARG A 345 23.37 -14.70 -2.01
CA ARG A 345 23.17 -15.31 -3.35
C ARG A 345 21.78 -15.88 -3.54
N GLU A 346 20.90 -15.72 -2.54
CA GLU A 346 19.53 -16.19 -2.60
C GLU A 346 18.69 -15.25 -3.45
N LEU A 347 17.64 -15.75 -4.11
CA LEU A 347 16.81 -14.93 -4.99
C LEU A 347 16.09 -13.81 -4.23
N LYS A 348 15.76 -14.03 -2.95
CA LYS A 348 15.21 -12.99 -2.07
C LYS A 348 16.13 -11.79 -1.85
N ASP A 349 17.44 -11.94 -2.09
CA ASP A 349 18.43 -10.87 -1.93
C ASP A 349 18.42 -9.87 -3.09
N PHE A 350 17.63 -10.14 -4.15
CA PHE A 350 17.58 -9.34 -5.36
C PHE A 350 16.25 -8.61 -5.50
N ALA A 351 16.33 -7.32 -5.83
CA ALA A 351 15.19 -6.52 -6.23
C ALA A 351 15.42 -5.79 -7.56
N VAL A 352 14.36 -5.73 -8.37
CA VAL A 352 14.28 -4.93 -9.58
C VAL A 352 13.27 -3.82 -9.33
N LEU A 353 13.76 -2.58 -9.29
CA LEU A 353 13.00 -1.38 -8.94
C LEU A 353 12.74 -0.52 -10.18
N TYR A 354 11.48 -0.15 -10.38
CA TYR A 354 11.02 0.64 -11.53
C TYR A 354 10.08 1.78 -11.11
N ARG A 355 9.82 2.74 -12.00
CA ARG A 355 8.95 3.88 -11.70
C ARG A 355 7.46 3.52 -11.74
N ALA A 356 7.03 2.68 -12.67
CA ALA A 356 5.62 2.39 -12.93
C ALA A 356 5.36 0.90 -13.20
N ASN A 357 4.20 0.40 -12.77
CA ASN A 357 3.84 -1.03 -12.82
C ASN A 357 3.85 -1.64 -14.22
N HIS A 358 3.56 -0.86 -15.27
CA HIS A 358 3.58 -1.37 -16.64
C HIS A 358 4.96 -1.87 -17.08
N GLN A 359 6.05 -1.38 -16.45
CA GLN A 359 7.42 -1.81 -16.74
C GLN A 359 7.66 -3.26 -16.28
N ALA A 360 6.95 -3.74 -15.25
CA ALA A 360 7.16 -5.07 -14.67
C ALA A 360 7.05 -6.19 -15.73
N ARG A 361 6.08 -6.09 -16.65
CA ARG A 361 5.72 -7.13 -17.62
C ARG A 361 6.91 -7.64 -18.45
N ILE A 362 7.84 -6.75 -18.84
CA ILE A 362 9.00 -7.12 -19.66
C ILE A 362 10.01 -7.91 -18.81
N PHE A 363 10.25 -7.49 -17.57
CA PHE A 363 11.11 -8.19 -16.63
C PHE A 363 10.51 -9.53 -16.18
N GLU A 364 9.20 -9.59 -15.94
CA GLU A 364 8.48 -10.85 -15.67
C GLU A 364 8.69 -11.87 -16.78
N LYS A 365 8.57 -11.45 -18.05
CA LYS A 365 8.79 -12.31 -19.22
C LYS A 365 10.24 -12.80 -19.27
N ALA A 366 11.21 -11.93 -19.04
CA ALA A 366 12.63 -12.29 -19.05
C ALA A 366 13.00 -13.26 -17.90
N LEU A 367 12.51 -13.00 -16.69
CA LEU A 367 12.70 -13.87 -15.51
C LEU A 367 12.06 -15.24 -15.73
N ARG A 368 10.83 -15.29 -16.25
CA ARG A 368 10.14 -16.54 -16.60
C ARG A 368 10.90 -17.35 -17.65
N LYS A 369 11.40 -16.69 -18.70
CA LYS A 369 12.24 -17.32 -19.74
C LYS A 369 13.53 -17.91 -19.15
N ALA A 370 14.10 -17.26 -18.14
CA ALA A 370 15.29 -17.72 -17.43
C ALA A 370 14.99 -18.67 -16.25
N GLN A 371 13.73 -19.07 -16.06
CA GLN A 371 13.28 -19.93 -14.95
C GLN A 371 13.64 -19.38 -13.56
N ILE A 372 13.63 -18.06 -13.40
CA ILE A 372 13.87 -17.39 -12.13
C ILE A 372 12.51 -17.05 -11.50
N PRO A 373 12.16 -17.63 -10.33
CA PRO A 373 10.91 -17.31 -9.65
C PRO A 373 10.95 -15.88 -9.12
N TYR A 374 9.81 -15.20 -9.23
CA TYR A 374 9.66 -13.80 -8.88
C TYR A 374 8.32 -13.53 -8.19
N LYS A 375 8.25 -12.42 -7.47
CA LYS A 375 7.00 -11.84 -6.98
C LYS A 375 6.92 -10.37 -7.36
N VAL A 376 5.71 -9.88 -7.58
CA VAL A 376 5.44 -8.46 -7.82
C VAL A 376 4.86 -7.86 -6.56
N SER A 377 5.60 -6.94 -5.92
CA SER A 377 5.14 -6.24 -4.72
C SER A 377 4.34 -4.99 -5.09
N GLY A 378 3.23 -4.77 -4.38
CA GLY A 378 2.34 -3.61 -4.58
C GLY A 378 1.24 -3.81 -5.61
N GLY A 379 0.93 -5.05 -5.99
CA GLY A 379 -0.31 -5.40 -6.71
C GLY A 379 -1.51 -5.53 -5.78
N GLN A 380 -2.73 -5.49 -6.33
CA GLN A 380 -3.97 -5.72 -5.58
C GLN A 380 -4.10 -7.21 -5.19
N SER A 381 -4.41 -7.51 -3.93
CA SER A 381 -4.73 -8.88 -3.51
C SER A 381 -5.96 -9.40 -4.27
N PHE A 382 -6.06 -10.72 -4.44
CA PHE A 382 -7.24 -11.33 -5.06
C PHE A 382 -8.54 -10.96 -4.31
N PHE A 383 -8.53 -10.97 -2.97
CA PHE A 383 -9.66 -10.58 -2.13
C PHE A 383 -9.90 -9.06 -2.05
N ASP A 384 -8.96 -8.25 -2.55
CA ASP A 384 -9.13 -6.80 -2.61
C ASP A 384 -9.89 -6.35 -3.85
N ARG A 385 -10.14 -7.25 -4.81
CA ARG A 385 -10.89 -6.94 -6.03
C ARG A 385 -12.35 -6.65 -5.68
N ALA A 386 -12.92 -5.60 -6.28
CA ALA A 386 -14.26 -5.12 -5.95
C ALA A 386 -15.31 -6.21 -6.13
N GLU A 387 -15.21 -6.95 -7.24
CA GLU A 387 -16.11 -8.05 -7.54
C GLU A 387 -16.05 -9.18 -6.51
N ILE A 388 -14.86 -9.47 -5.98
CA ILE A 388 -14.69 -10.51 -4.95
C ILE A 388 -15.20 -10.00 -3.59
N ARG A 389 -15.04 -8.71 -3.29
CA ARG A 389 -15.57 -8.09 -2.06
C ARG A 389 -17.09 -8.05 -2.04
N ASP A 390 -17.74 -7.81 -3.18
CA ASP A 390 -19.19 -7.87 -3.30
C ASP A 390 -19.69 -9.25 -2.88
N LEU A 391 -19.14 -10.32 -3.48
CA LEU A 391 -19.52 -11.68 -3.14
C LEU A 391 -19.18 -12.03 -1.69
N CYS A 392 -18.02 -11.60 -1.19
CA CYS A 392 -17.66 -11.80 0.21
C CYS A 392 -18.63 -11.10 1.17
N SER A 393 -19.18 -9.94 0.84
CA SER A 393 -20.21 -9.29 1.65
C SER A 393 -21.53 -10.06 1.66
N TRP A 394 -21.95 -10.63 0.53
CA TRP A 394 -23.09 -11.54 0.51
C TRP A 394 -22.87 -12.76 1.42
N LEU A 395 -21.71 -13.42 1.29
CA LEU A 395 -21.34 -14.55 2.13
C LEU A 395 -21.30 -14.18 3.62
N ARG A 396 -20.72 -13.02 3.96
CA ARG A 396 -20.71 -12.51 5.35
C ARG A 396 -22.11 -12.28 5.88
N LEU A 397 -23.01 -11.72 5.06
CA LEU A 397 -24.39 -11.50 5.46
C LEU A 397 -25.15 -12.82 5.70
N TRP A 398 -24.90 -13.86 4.89
CA TRP A 398 -25.46 -15.21 5.12
C TRP A 398 -25.00 -15.81 6.44
N VAL A 399 -23.74 -15.54 6.82
CA VAL A 399 -23.13 -16.06 8.04
C VAL A 399 -23.54 -15.26 9.28
N ASN A 400 -23.61 -13.95 9.15
CA ASN A 400 -23.90 -13.01 10.22
C ASN A 400 -24.81 -11.89 9.71
N ASN A 401 -26.10 -11.99 10.02
CA ASN A 401 -27.08 -10.99 9.63
C ASN A 401 -26.89 -9.63 10.33
N ASP A 402 -26.12 -9.58 11.42
CA ASP A 402 -25.83 -8.33 12.14
C ASP A 402 -24.66 -7.52 11.53
N ASP A 403 -24.05 -8.02 10.44
CA ASP A 403 -23.01 -7.31 9.68
C ASP A 403 -23.65 -6.20 8.82
N ASP A 404 -23.96 -5.05 9.45
CA ASP A 404 -24.48 -3.84 8.80
C ASP A 404 -23.67 -3.44 7.54
N PRO A 405 -22.32 -3.50 7.54
CA PRO A 405 -21.53 -3.26 6.33
C PRO A 405 -21.77 -4.25 5.20
N ALA A 406 -21.84 -5.54 5.50
CA ALA A 406 -22.17 -6.56 4.53
C ALA A 406 -23.59 -6.35 3.98
N PHE A 407 -24.55 -5.98 4.84
CA PHE A 407 -25.92 -5.64 4.44
C PHE A 407 -25.93 -4.51 3.42
N LEU A 408 -25.29 -3.38 3.73
CA LEU A 408 -25.27 -2.19 2.87
C LEU A 408 -24.65 -2.45 1.51
N ARG A 409 -23.55 -3.21 1.46
CA ARG A 409 -22.92 -3.59 0.18
C ARG A 409 -23.81 -4.54 -0.61
N SER A 410 -24.39 -5.54 0.05
CA SER A 410 -25.21 -6.56 -0.61
C SER A 410 -26.52 -5.97 -1.15
N VAL A 411 -27.17 -5.08 -0.41
CA VAL A 411 -28.45 -4.47 -0.83
C VAL A 411 -28.28 -3.45 -1.97
N THR A 412 -27.10 -2.81 -2.06
CA THR A 412 -26.80 -1.81 -3.09
C THR A 412 -26.14 -2.38 -4.34
N THR A 413 -25.53 -3.57 -4.24
CA THR A 413 -24.78 -4.21 -5.34
C THR A 413 -25.23 -5.65 -5.60
N PRO A 414 -25.81 -5.96 -6.78
CA PRO A 414 -26.31 -5.04 -7.82
C PRO A 414 -27.47 -4.13 -7.37
N LYS A 415 -27.81 -3.11 -8.16
CA LYS A 415 -28.87 -2.14 -7.82
C LYS A 415 -30.25 -2.81 -7.81
N ARG A 416 -30.99 -2.70 -6.69
CA ARG A 416 -32.32 -3.31 -6.49
C ARG A 416 -33.47 -2.32 -6.27
N GLY A 417 -33.30 -1.07 -6.72
CA GLY A 417 -34.31 -0.03 -6.54
C GLY A 417 -34.47 0.47 -5.10
N ILE A 418 -33.57 0.07 -4.19
CA ILE A 418 -33.49 0.58 -2.81
C ILE A 418 -32.52 1.77 -2.81
N GLY A 419 -33.07 2.98 -2.65
CA GLY A 419 -32.32 4.23 -2.72
C GLY A 419 -31.69 4.65 -1.39
N HIS A 420 -30.78 5.62 -1.44
CA HIS A 420 -30.10 6.14 -0.25
C HIS A 420 -31.03 6.72 0.82
N GLN A 421 -32.12 7.40 0.43
CA GLN A 421 -33.12 7.90 1.38
C GLN A 421 -33.79 6.77 2.16
N THR A 422 -34.11 5.65 1.50
CA THR A 422 -34.67 4.45 2.15
C THR A 422 -33.67 3.86 3.15
N LEU A 423 -32.40 3.74 2.75
CA LEU A 423 -31.34 3.23 3.63
C LEU A 423 -31.06 4.18 4.81
N GLN A 424 -31.13 5.49 4.61
CA GLN A 424 -31.00 6.48 5.67
C GLN A 424 -32.13 6.33 6.70
N SER A 425 -33.40 6.29 6.24
CA SER A 425 -34.54 6.11 7.13
C SER A 425 -34.49 4.78 7.87
N LEU A 426 -34.09 3.69 7.19
CA LEU A 426 -33.84 2.39 7.82
C LEU A 426 -32.73 2.47 8.88
N GLY A 427 -31.63 3.17 8.57
CA GLY A 427 -30.51 3.36 9.48
C GLY A 427 -30.88 4.16 10.74
N VAL A 428 -31.64 5.25 10.58
CA VAL A 428 -32.17 6.05 11.70
C VAL A 428 -33.08 5.19 12.58
N PHE A 429 -33.99 4.44 11.96
CA PHE A 429 -34.88 3.53 12.67
C PHE A 429 -34.09 2.45 13.43
N ALA A 430 -33.18 1.75 12.76
CA ALA A 430 -32.35 0.72 13.37
C ALA A 430 -31.53 1.26 14.55
N SER A 431 -30.95 2.47 14.42
CA SER A 431 -30.24 3.14 15.52
C SER A 431 -31.15 3.47 16.70
N GLN A 432 -32.35 3.98 16.46
CA GLN A 432 -33.31 4.32 17.51
C GLN A 432 -33.71 3.10 18.35
N TYR A 433 -33.93 1.97 17.70
CA TYR A 433 -34.33 0.72 18.35
C TYR A 433 -33.16 -0.21 18.70
N LYS A 434 -31.91 0.22 18.44
CA LYS A 434 -30.68 -0.56 18.68
C LYS A 434 -30.66 -1.93 17.98
N LEU A 435 -31.21 -1.98 16.76
CA LEU A 435 -31.25 -3.17 15.91
C LEU A 435 -30.15 -3.11 14.84
N SER A 436 -29.78 -4.27 14.31
CA SER A 436 -29.06 -4.32 13.02
C SER A 436 -29.99 -3.88 11.88
N LEU A 437 -29.40 -3.48 10.75
CA LEU A 437 -30.16 -3.10 9.55
C LEU A 437 -31.01 -4.27 9.03
N PHE A 438 -30.48 -5.49 9.12
CA PHE A 438 -31.20 -6.69 8.71
C PHE A 438 -32.35 -7.02 9.67
N GLU A 439 -32.11 -6.97 10.99
CA GLU A 439 -33.15 -7.20 11.99
C GLU A 439 -34.27 -6.16 11.90
N ALA A 440 -33.91 -4.90 11.61
CA ALA A 440 -34.87 -3.82 11.44
C ALA A 440 -35.90 -4.09 10.34
N LEU A 441 -35.57 -4.89 9.31
CA LEU A 441 -36.48 -5.29 8.24
C LEU A 441 -37.72 -6.04 8.76
N PHE A 442 -37.60 -6.72 9.89
CA PHE A 442 -38.67 -7.56 10.44
C PHE A 442 -39.44 -6.85 11.56
N SER A 443 -39.14 -5.59 11.84
CA SER A 443 -39.86 -4.81 12.85
C SER A 443 -41.22 -4.37 12.35
N SER A 444 -42.27 -4.64 13.15
CA SER A 444 -43.65 -4.24 12.84
C SER A 444 -43.84 -2.73 12.71
N SER A 445 -42.96 -1.94 13.34
CA SER A 445 -43.03 -0.47 13.34
C SER A 445 -42.30 0.16 12.15
N LEU A 446 -41.59 -0.62 11.32
CA LEU A 446 -40.85 -0.09 10.17
C LEU A 446 -41.77 0.58 9.14
N SER A 447 -43.02 0.11 9.02
CA SER A 447 -44.02 0.70 8.12
C SER A 447 -44.44 2.13 8.53
N SER A 448 -44.11 2.58 9.74
CA SER A 448 -44.39 3.95 10.17
C SER A 448 -43.42 4.99 9.60
N VAL A 449 -42.23 4.55 9.17
CA VAL A 449 -41.14 5.43 8.70
C VAL A 449 -40.83 5.27 7.21
N LEU A 450 -41.29 4.19 6.56
CA LEU A 450 -41.05 3.91 5.15
C LEU A 450 -42.35 3.80 4.36
N ASN A 451 -42.32 4.26 3.10
CA ASN A 451 -43.44 4.06 2.18
C ASN A 451 -43.55 2.58 1.74
N ALA A 452 -44.72 2.19 1.22
CA ALA A 452 -45.02 0.80 0.88
C ALA A 452 -44.07 0.17 -0.15
N ARG A 453 -43.58 0.96 -1.13
CA ARG A 453 -42.64 0.47 -2.16
C ARG A 453 -41.27 0.16 -1.57
N ALA A 454 -40.74 1.08 -0.76
CA ALA A 454 -39.47 0.92 -0.07
C ALA A 454 -39.52 -0.28 0.88
N LEU A 455 -40.61 -0.39 1.66
CA LEU A 455 -40.83 -1.49 2.58
C LEU A 455 -40.93 -2.84 1.85
N GLY A 456 -41.66 -2.89 0.73
CA GLY A 456 -41.79 -4.09 -0.10
C GLY A 456 -40.43 -4.59 -0.62
N SER A 457 -39.63 -3.69 -1.17
CA SER A 457 -38.30 -4.01 -1.72
C SER A 457 -37.34 -4.52 -0.64
N LEU A 458 -37.38 -3.90 0.55
CA LEU A 458 -36.58 -4.32 1.71
C LEU A 458 -37.00 -5.69 2.26
N HIS A 459 -38.31 -5.96 2.37
CA HIS A 459 -38.80 -7.27 2.79
C HIS A 459 -38.48 -8.37 1.78
N GLU A 460 -38.55 -8.07 0.48
CA GLU A 460 -38.14 -9.01 -0.58
C GLU A 460 -36.67 -9.38 -0.44
N PHE A 461 -35.80 -8.37 -0.27
CA PHE A 461 -34.38 -8.60 0.00
C PHE A 461 -34.14 -9.45 1.25
N GLY A 462 -34.80 -9.13 2.37
CA GLY A 462 -34.66 -9.88 3.62
C GLY A 462 -35.08 -11.35 3.49
N ARG A 463 -36.20 -11.62 2.79
CA ARG A 463 -36.63 -13.00 2.49
C ARG A 463 -35.62 -13.74 1.61
N TYR A 464 -35.08 -13.06 0.61
CA TYR A 464 -34.11 -13.66 -0.31
C TYR A 464 -32.79 -14.03 0.41
N VAL A 465 -32.31 -13.18 1.31
CA VAL A 465 -31.12 -13.49 2.14
C VAL A 465 -31.37 -14.69 3.05
N ASN A 466 -32.54 -14.76 3.69
CA ASN A 466 -32.91 -15.91 4.53
C ASN A 466 -32.99 -17.21 3.72
N ASP A 467 -33.52 -17.15 2.50
CA ASP A 467 -33.56 -18.30 1.59
C ASP A 467 -32.17 -18.75 1.16
N LEU A 468 -31.28 -17.82 0.79
CA LEU A 468 -29.89 -18.12 0.44
C LEU A 468 -29.13 -18.78 1.60
N GLU A 469 -29.29 -18.24 2.80
CA GLU A 469 -28.70 -18.79 4.04
C GLU A 469 -29.18 -20.22 4.28
N PHE A 470 -30.50 -20.45 4.20
CA PHE A 470 -31.09 -21.77 4.35
C PHE A 470 -30.56 -22.75 3.30
N ARG A 471 -30.56 -22.38 2.02
CA ARG A 471 -30.04 -23.24 0.94
C ARG A 471 -28.56 -23.52 1.10
N ALA A 472 -27.74 -22.53 1.43
CA ALA A 472 -26.29 -22.69 1.62
C ALA A 472 -25.95 -23.68 2.74
N ARG A 473 -26.75 -23.75 3.82
CA ARG A 473 -26.59 -24.77 4.89
C ARG A 473 -26.85 -26.20 4.43
N HIS A 474 -27.66 -26.38 3.40
CA HIS A 474 -28.07 -27.70 2.90
C HIS A 474 -27.31 -28.14 1.64
N THR A 475 -26.50 -27.24 1.07
CA THR A 475 -25.65 -27.51 -0.09
C THR A 475 -24.34 -28.15 0.34
N ASN A 476 -24.19 -29.45 0.12
CA ASN A 476 -23.01 -30.24 0.52
C ASN A 476 -22.19 -30.70 -0.69
N GLY A 477 -20.87 -30.60 -0.60
CA GLY A 477 -19.95 -31.06 -1.65
C GLY A 477 -19.79 -30.06 -2.81
N ALA A 478 -18.74 -30.26 -3.60
CA ALA A 478 -18.26 -29.30 -4.59
C ALA A 478 -19.22 -29.09 -5.76
N GLU A 479 -19.83 -30.14 -6.29
CA GLU A 479 -20.74 -30.03 -7.44
C GLU A 479 -22.01 -29.25 -7.09
N ALA A 480 -22.65 -29.59 -5.97
CA ALA A 480 -23.83 -28.88 -5.49
C ALA A 480 -23.51 -27.41 -5.16
N ALA A 481 -22.35 -27.15 -4.55
CA ALA A 481 -21.89 -25.79 -4.28
C ALA A 481 -21.66 -24.98 -5.55
N ARG A 482 -21.07 -25.56 -6.59
CA ARG A 482 -20.87 -24.91 -7.90
C ARG A 482 -22.20 -24.54 -8.56
N THR A 483 -23.16 -25.47 -8.59
CA THR A 483 -24.50 -25.20 -9.14
C THR A 483 -25.19 -24.09 -8.37
N PHE A 484 -25.19 -24.17 -7.02
CA PHE A 484 -25.79 -23.13 -6.17
C PHE A 484 -25.19 -21.75 -6.42
N LEU A 485 -23.86 -21.63 -6.44
CA LEU A 485 -23.17 -20.34 -6.65
C LEU A 485 -23.46 -19.77 -8.03
N THR A 486 -23.52 -20.63 -9.06
CA THR A 486 -23.84 -20.22 -10.43
C THR A 486 -25.27 -19.72 -10.55
N ASP A 487 -26.24 -20.41 -9.93
CA ASP A 487 -27.64 -20.00 -9.94
C ASP A 487 -27.84 -18.71 -9.14
N TRP A 488 -27.19 -18.58 -7.98
CA TRP A 488 -27.19 -17.34 -7.22
C TRP A 488 -26.67 -16.14 -8.01
N LEU A 489 -25.56 -16.27 -8.74
CA LEU A 489 -25.01 -15.19 -9.58
C LEU A 489 -25.97 -14.77 -10.70
N LYS A 490 -26.72 -15.73 -11.27
CA LYS A 490 -27.76 -15.46 -12.27
C LYS A 490 -28.98 -14.75 -11.65
N ASP A 491 -29.45 -15.23 -10.50
CA ASP A 491 -30.60 -14.66 -9.80
C ASP A 491 -30.40 -13.18 -9.46
N ILE A 492 -29.18 -12.80 -9.08
CA ILE A 492 -28.84 -11.40 -8.80
C ILE A 492 -28.39 -10.61 -10.03
N ASP A 493 -28.35 -11.24 -11.21
CA ASP A 493 -27.90 -10.68 -12.49
C ASP A 493 -26.48 -10.06 -12.40
N TYR A 494 -25.56 -10.74 -11.71
CA TYR A 494 -24.25 -10.19 -11.37
C TYR A 494 -23.34 -10.00 -12.60
N GLU A 495 -23.39 -10.93 -13.56
CA GLU A 495 -22.61 -10.83 -14.80
C GLU A 495 -22.98 -9.56 -15.54
N LYS A 496 -24.28 -9.36 -15.81
CA LYS A 496 -24.76 -8.15 -16.46
C LYS A 496 -24.40 -6.89 -15.68
N HIS A 497 -24.50 -6.92 -14.35
CA HIS A 497 -24.08 -5.80 -13.52
C HIS A 497 -22.61 -5.39 -13.77
N LEU A 498 -21.69 -6.35 -13.92
CA LEU A 498 -20.28 -6.05 -14.24
C LEU A 498 -20.12 -5.43 -15.63
N TYR A 499 -20.87 -5.91 -16.62
CA TYR A 499 -20.84 -5.36 -17.98
C TYR A 499 -21.47 -3.96 -18.06
N ASP A 500 -22.56 -3.71 -17.33
CA ASP A 500 -23.21 -2.40 -17.28
C ASP A 500 -22.38 -1.35 -16.49
N ALA A 501 -21.52 -1.79 -15.57
CA ALA A 501 -20.72 -0.91 -14.71
C ALA A 501 -19.41 -0.43 -15.33
N GLU A 502 -18.86 -1.17 -16.30
CA GLU A 502 -17.55 -0.95 -16.91
C GLU A 502 -17.65 -0.47 -18.35
N ASP A 503 -16.83 0.52 -18.72
CA ASP A 503 -16.81 1.06 -20.09
C ASP A 503 -16.14 0.12 -21.11
N SER A 504 -15.45 -0.93 -20.63
CA SER A 504 -14.69 -1.87 -21.45
C SER A 504 -15.16 -3.31 -21.23
N GLU A 505 -15.67 -3.93 -22.29
CA GLU A 505 -16.06 -5.34 -22.29
C GLU A 505 -14.90 -6.27 -21.89
N GLN A 506 -13.66 -5.94 -22.25
CA GLN A 506 -12.49 -6.74 -21.89
C GLN A 506 -12.23 -6.70 -20.38
N VAL A 507 -12.44 -5.53 -19.74
CA VAL A 507 -12.31 -5.39 -18.29
C VAL A 507 -13.45 -6.13 -17.58
N ALA A 508 -14.68 -5.99 -18.06
CA ALA A 508 -15.84 -6.71 -17.54
C ALA A 508 -15.63 -8.24 -17.61
N ALA A 509 -15.22 -8.76 -18.77
CA ALA A 509 -14.92 -10.19 -18.96
C ALA A 509 -13.81 -10.70 -18.04
N SER A 510 -12.77 -9.88 -17.82
CA SER A 510 -11.70 -10.19 -16.87
C SER A 510 -12.21 -10.28 -15.42
N ARG A 511 -13.07 -9.35 -15.00
CA ARG A 511 -13.71 -9.41 -13.67
C ARG A 511 -14.63 -10.61 -13.52
N TRP A 512 -15.41 -10.92 -14.57
CA TRP A 512 -16.26 -12.10 -14.58
C TRP A 512 -15.45 -13.40 -14.47
N THR A 513 -14.29 -13.46 -15.13
CA THR A 513 -13.35 -14.58 -14.97
C THR A 513 -12.92 -14.74 -13.50
N ASN A 514 -12.60 -13.64 -12.81
CA ASN A 514 -12.22 -13.68 -11.39
C ASN A 514 -13.37 -14.17 -10.49
N VAL A 515 -14.61 -13.76 -10.79
CA VAL A 515 -15.80 -14.21 -10.08
C VAL A 515 -15.96 -15.72 -10.22
N MET A 516 -15.85 -16.24 -11.44
CA MET A 516 -15.94 -17.67 -11.71
C MET A 516 -14.82 -18.45 -11.02
N GLU A 517 -13.58 -17.95 -11.06
CA GLU A 517 -12.44 -18.54 -10.33
C GLU A 517 -12.70 -18.57 -8.81
N PHE A 518 -13.28 -17.52 -8.24
CA PHE A 518 -13.64 -17.48 -6.83
C PHE A 518 -14.74 -18.48 -6.48
N CYS A 519 -15.78 -18.59 -7.31
CA CYS A 519 -16.86 -19.56 -7.12
C CYS A 519 -16.34 -21.01 -7.22
N ASP A 520 -15.48 -21.31 -8.19
CA ASP A 520 -14.84 -22.62 -8.31
C ASP A 520 -13.97 -22.94 -7.09
N TRP A 521 -13.20 -21.95 -6.63
CA TRP A 521 -12.38 -22.09 -5.43
C TRP A 521 -13.21 -22.32 -4.16
N MET A 522 -14.36 -21.66 -4.03
CA MET A 522 -15.34 -21.90 -2.96
C MET A 522 -15.93 -23.31 -3.03
N ALA A 523 -16.35 -23.72 -4.24
CA ALA A 523 -16.94 -25.03 -4.48
C ALA A 523 -15.96 -26.16 -4.13
N GLN A 524 -14.71 -26.09 -4.61
CA GLN A 524 -13.68 -27.10 -4.32
C GLN A 524 -13.45 -27.32 -2.81
N ARG A 525 -13.61 -26.28 -1.98
CA ARG A 525 -13.46 -26.36 -0.53
C ARG A 525 -14.61 -27.04 0.19
N CYS A 526 -15.74 -27.22 -0.48
CA CYS A 526 -16.85 -28.03 0.02
C CYS A 526 -16.54 -29.54 -0.07
N GLY A 527 -15.44 -29.94 -0.75
CA GLY A 527 -14.99 -31.33 -0.83
C GLY A 527 -15.93 -32.25 -1.62
N GLY A 528 -15.85 -33.56 -1.39
CA GLY A 528 -16.60 -34.57 -2.14
C GLY A 528 -15.78 -35.30 -3.20
N GLU A 529 -16.44 -36.15 -4.00
CA GLU A 529 -15.79 -36.86 -5.11
C GLU A 529 -15.48 -35.88 -6.24
N ILE A 530 -14.18 -35.70 -6.52
CA ILE A 530 -13.71 -35.00 -7.70
C ILE A 530 -13.12 -36.07 -8.60
N ASP A 531 -13.75 -36.33 -9.75
CA ASP A 531 -13.17 -37.19 -10.78
C ASP A 531 -11.91 -36.49 -11.32
N ASP A 532 -10.75 -36.98 -10.89
CA ASP A 532 -9.50 -36.61 -11.53
C ASP A 532 -9.50 -37.23 -12.94
N THR A 533 -8.96 -36.53 -13.94
CA THR A 533 -8.91 -37.01 -15.35
C THR A 533 -8.14 -38.34 -15.52
N ALA A 534 -7.51 -38.83 -14.44
CA ALA A 534 -6.83 -40.11 -14.33
C ALA A 534 -7.65 -41.24 -13.65
N GLY A 535 -8.91 -41.02 -13.28
CA GLY A 535 -9.81 -42.05 -12.75
C GLY A 535 -9.50 -42.53 -11.32
N VAL A 536 -8.88 -41.69 -10.49
CA VAL A 536 -8.62 -41.99 -9.07
C VAL A 536 -9.46 -41.06 -8.19
N THR A 537 -10.46 -41.62 -7.50
CA THR A 537 -11.30 -40.89 -6.55
C THR A 537 -10.56 -40.65 -5.23
N THR A 538 -10.17 -39.42 -4.97
CA THR A 538 -9.76 -38.96 -3.63
C THR A 538 -10.98 -38.44 -2.88
N SER A 539 -11.52 -39.21 -1.91
CA SER A 539 -12.63 -38.76 -1.07
C SER A 539 -12.14 -37.77 -0.01
N GLY A 540 -12.34 -36.46 -0.24
CA GLY A 540 -12.16 -35.44 0.78
C GLY A 540 -13.35 -35.34 1.74
N GLU A 541 -13.14 -34.81 2.95
CA GLU A 541 -14.21 -34.44 3.88
C GLU A 541 -15.22 -33.49 3.20
N THR A 542 -16.50 -33.86 3.17
CA THR A 542 -17.58 -33.03 2.62
C THR A 542 -18.02 -31.98 3.63
N LYS A 543 -18.04 -30.72 3.21
CA LYS A 543 -18.52 -29.58 3.99
C LYS A 543 -19.70 -28.92 3.28
N ASN A 544 -20.57 -28.26 4.04
CA ASN A 544 -21.59 -27.42 3.43
C ASN A 544 -21.02 -26.05 3.05
N LEU A 545 -21.70 -25.37 2.12
CA LEU A 545 -21.25 -24.08 1.60
C LEU A 545 -21.22 -22.99 2.69
N LEU A 546 -22.11 -23.04 3.69
CA LEU A 546 -22.11 -22.05 4.76
C LEU A 546 -20.86 -22.17 5.66
N GLU A 547 -20.39 -23.38 5.97
CA GLU A 547 -19.14 -23.60 6.73
C GLU A 547 -17.91 -23.06 5.97
N VAL A 548 -17.88 -23.23 4.65
CA VAL A 548 -16.83 -22.65 3.82
C VAL A 548 -16.93 -21.12 3.83
N ALA A 549 -18.13 -20.56 3.68
CA ALA A 549 -18.38 -19.13 3.77
C ALA A 549 -17.92 -18.52 5.11
N GLN A 550 -18.17 -19.20 6.23
CA GLN A 550 -17.67 -18.82 7.56
C GLN A 550 -16.14 -18.75 7.58
N THR A 551 -15.48 -19.74 7.01
CA THR A 551 -14.01 -19.77 6.91
C THR A 551 -13.48 -18.61 6.08
N ILE A 552 -14.15 -18.26 4.98
CA ILE A 552 -13.75 -17.13 4.12
C ILE A 552 -14.00 -15.78 4.78
N ALA A 553 -15.13 -15.62 5.46
CA ALA A 553 -15.41 -14.43 6.25
C ALA A 553 -14.29 -14.15 7.28
N LEU A 554 -13.70 -15.21 7.84
CA LEU A 554 -12.54 -15.10 8.72
C LEU A 554 -11.22 -14.81 7.95
N LEU A 555 -10.99 -15.45 6.81
CA LEU A 555 -9.76 -15.28 6.02
C LEU A 555 -9.68 -13.91 5.33
N SER A 556 -10.79 -13.36 4.85
CA SER A 556 -10.82 -12.03 4.20
C SER A 556 -10.45 -10.90 5.18
N THR A 557 -10.63 -11.12 6.48
CA THR A 557 -10.20 -10.17 7.54
C THR A 557 -8.73 -10.32 7.93
N LEU A 558 -8.10 -11.44 7.59
CA LEU A 558 -6.71 -11.77 7.90
C LEU A 558 -5.88 -11.68 6.62
N THR A 559 -5.51 -10.46 6.23
CA THR A 559 -4.63 -10.24 5.07
C THR A 559 -3.36 -11.07 5.21
N GLU A 560 -3.09 -11.89 4.19
CA GLU A 560 -2.15 -12.99 4.20
C GLU A 560 -0.75 -12.60 4.72
N ARG A 561 -0.24 -13.41 5.65
CA ARG A 561 1.18 -13.44 5.97
C ARG A 561 1.91 -13.96 4.73
N GLU A 562 2.40 -13.06 3.89
CA GLU A 562 3.38 -13.40 2.85
C GLU A 562 4.56 -14.09 3.55
N LYS A 563 4.64 -15.42 3.45
CA LYS A 563 5.82 -16.15 3.88
C LYS A 563 7.01 -15.66 3.06
N ASP A 564 8.17 -15.63 3.70
CA ASP A 564 9.44 -15.18 3.14
C ASP A 564 9.94 -16.18 2.08
N GLN A 565 9.38 -16.09 0.86
CA GLN A 565 9.71 -16.97 -0.25
C GLN A 565 11.06 -16.55 -0.86
N ASN A 566 11.88 -17.54 -1.23
CA ASN A 566 13.15 -17.31 -1.90
C ASN A 566 12.96 -16.97 -3.39
N VAL A 567 12.51 -15.74 -3.68
CA VAL A 567 12.15 -15.26 -5.03
C VAL A 567 12.64 -13.83 -5.27
N VAL A 568 12.88 -13.45 -6.53
CA VAL A 568 13.26 -12.07 -6.90
C VAL A 568 12.07 -11.14 -6.68
N THR A 569 12.32 -9.96 -6.10
CA THR A 569 11.25 -8.97 -5.89
C THR A 569 11.21 -7.94 -7.02
N LEU A 570 10.09 -7.85 -7.72
CA LEU A 570 9.75 -6.76 -8.65
C LEU A 570 8.91 -5.73 -7.90
N SER A 571 9.32 -4.46 -7.88
CA SER A 571 8.59 -3.43 -7.12
C SER A 571 8.69 -2.06 -7.78
N THR A 572 7.67 -1.23 -7.58
CA THR A 572 7.82 0.21 -7.84
C THR A 572 8.74 0.85 -6.80
N LEU A 573 9.35 1.98 -7.16
CA LEU A 573 10.13 2.80 -6.22
C LEU A 573 9.31 3.23 -4.99
N HIS A 574 8.03 3.55 -5.19
CA HIS A 574 7.12 3.92 -4.09
C HIS A 574 6.87 2.74 -3.14
N ALA A 575 6.61 1.55 -3.66
CA ALA A 575 6.37 0.35 -2.85
C ALA A 575 7.65 -0.18 -2.18
N ALA A 576 8.83 0.19 -2.69
CA ALA A 576 10.12 -0.17 -2.11
C ALA A 576 10.49 0.64 -0.86
N LYS A 577 9.74 1.71 -0.55
CA LYS A 577 10.01 2.54 0.64
C LYS A 577 9.96 1.68 1.92
N GLY A 578 10.93 1.90 2.80
CA GLY A 578 11.09 1.13 4.05
C GLY A 578 11.81 -0.22 3.86
N LEU A 579 11.85 -0.77 2.65
CA LEU A 579 12.52 -2.05 2.34
C LEU A 579 14.01 -1.84 2.02
N GLU A 580 14.75 -2.94 1.93
CA GLU A 580 16.18 -3.00 1.62
C GLU A 580 16.57 -4.36 1.06
N TRP A 581 17.55 -4.38 0.15
CA TRP A 581 18.08 -5.60 -0.45
C TRP A 581 19.60 -5.51 -0.62
N PRO A 582 20.33 -6.64 -0.51
CA PRO A 582 21.75 -6.73 -0.88
C PRO A 582 22.03 -6.21 -2.29
N HIS A 583 21.21 -6.62 -3.25
CA HIS A 583 21.40 -6.34 -4.67
C HIS A 583 20.17 -5.66 -5.29
N VAL A 584 20.35 -4.45 -5.82
CA VAL A 584 19.27 -3.68 -6.46
C VAL A 584 19.62 -3.36 -7.90
N MET A 585 18.68 -3.63 -8.80
CA MET A 585 18.68 -3.19 -10.18
C MET A 585 17.61 -2.11 -10.34
N LEU A 586 18.05 -0.87 -10.54
CA LEU A 586 17.19 0.27 -10.80
C LEU A 586 17.05 0.47 -12.31
N VAL A 587 15.86 0.23 -12.85
CA VAL A 587 15.63 0.11 -14.30
C VAL A 587 14.76 1.22 -14.86
N GLY A 588 14.88 1.48 -16.16
CA GLY A 588 14.12 2.54 -16.84
C GLY A 588 14.49 3.95 -16.38
N VAL A 589 15.77 4.18 -16.05
CA VAL A 589 16.28 5.48 -15.56
C VAL A 589 16.58 6.41 -16.75
N THR A 590 15.52 6.75 -17.47
CA THR A 590 15.50 7.51 -18.72
C THR A 590 14.70 8.80 -18.52
N GLU A 591 15.11 9.90 -19.16
CA GLU A 591 14.36 11.16 -19.16
C GLU A 591 12.92 10.96 -19.66
N GLY A 592 11.96 11.47 -18.88
CA GLY A 592 10.54 11.28 -19.12
C GLY A 592 9.95 9.97 -18.62
N MET A 593 10.75 9.15 -17.93
CA MET A 593 10.28 8.05 -17.11
C MET A 593 10.69 8.27 -15.65
N LEU A 594 11.97 8.57 -15.41
CA LEU A 594 12.48 9.02 -14.11
C LEU A 594 13.57 10.08 -14.36
N PRO A 595 13.27 11.39 -14.24
CA PRO A 595 12.00 11.95 -13.78
C PRO A 595 10.87 11.74 -14.79
N PHE A 596 9.66 11.49 -14.29
CA PHE A 596 8.46 11.39 -15.11
C PHE A 596 8.16 12.72 -15.85
N ARG A 597 7.93 12.67 -17.17
CA ARG A 597 7.61 13.85 -18.01
C ARG A 597 6.11 14.16 -17.92
N LEU A 598 5.79 15.46 -17.92
CA LEU A 598 4.48 15.99 -17.54
C LEU A 598 3.66 16.62 -18.67
N ASP A 599 4.16 16.67 -19.89
CA ASP A 599 3.50 17.41 -20.98
C ASP A 599 2.12 16.83 -21.40
N ASP A 600 1.65 15.75 -20.78
CA ASP A 600 0.42 15.03 -21.14
C ASP A 600 -0.68 15.07 -20.03
N GLU A 601 -0.55 15.83 -18.93
CA GLU A 601 -1.67 16.03 -17.97
C GLU A 601 -2.56 17.22 -18.39
N PRO A 602 -3.80 17.00 -18.87
CA PRO A 602 -4.71 18.09 -19.21
C PRO A 602 -5.17 18.82 -17.94
N GLY A 603 -5.07 20.16 -17.92
CA GLY A 603 -5.69 21.00 -16.90
C GLY A 603 -4.82 21.42 -15.71
N THR A 604 -3.52 21.09 -15.67
CA THR A 604 -2.60 21.67 -14.67
C THR A 604 -1.96 22.96 -15.19
N GLU A 605 -2.01 24.04 -14.41
CA GLU A 605 -1.19 25.22 -14.69
C GLU A 605 0.29 24.87 -14.54
N HIS A 606 1.01 24.91 -15.66
CA HIS A 606 2.44 24.62 -15.74
C HIS A 606 3.24 25.85 -15.28
N THR A 607 3.13 26.22 -14.01
CA THR A 607 4.02 27.23 -13.42
C THR A 607 5.41 26.64 -13.21
N ASN A 608 6.45 27.47 -13.37
CA ASN A 608 7.83 27.04 -13.14
C ASN A 608 8.06 26.47 -11.73
N GLU A 609 7.31 26.96 -10.74
CA GLU A 609 7.36 26.49 -9.35
C GLU A 609 6.80 25.07 -9.20
N ASN A 610 5.66 24.76 -9.82
CA ASN A 610 5.08 23.41 -9.78
C ASN A 610 6.00 22.38 -10.44
N ILE A 611 6.63 22.74 -11.56
CA ILE A 611 7.61 21.89 -12.25
C ILE A 611 8.83 21.63 -11.34
N ALA A 612 9.33 22.67 -10.67
CA ALA A 612 10.44 22.53 -9.74
C ALA A 612 10.10 21.62 -8.56
N LEU A 613 8.92 21.79 -7.94
CA LEU A 613 8.46 20.94 -6.83
C LEU A 613 8.32 19.47 -7.25
N ARG A 614 7.72 19.20 -8.41
CA ARG A 614 7.59 17.83 -8.95
C ARG A 614 8.95 17.21 -9.27
N LEU A 615 9.90 17.99 -9.81
CA LEU A 615 11.26 17.51 -10.03
C LEU A 615 11.98 17.18 -8.71
N GLN A 616 11.79 18.00 -7.67
CA GLN A 616 12.32 17.72 -6.35
C GLN A 616 11.76 16.42 -5.76
N GLU A 617 10.47 16.12 -5.98
CA GLU A 617 9.84 14.86 -5.56
C GLU A 617 10.38 13.65 -6.34
N GLU A 618 10.49 13.72 -7.67
CA GLU A 618 11.09 12.64 -8.47
C GLU A 618 12.56 12.38 -8.10
N ARG A 619 13.30 13.42 -7.69
CA ARG A 619 14.66 13.29 -7.15
C ARG A 619 14.69 12.57 -5.81
N ARG A 620 13.74 12.86 -4.89
CA ARG A 620 13.57 12.08 -3.64
C ARG A 620 13.25 10.62 -3.96
N LEU A 621 12.46 10.37 -5.00
CA LEU A 621 12.14 9.01 -5.45
C LEU A 621 13.38 8.27 -5.96
N MET A 622 14.24 8.92 -6.74
CA MET A 622 15.56 8.39 -7.13
C MET A 622 16.43 8.11 -5.90
N TYR A 623 16.53 9.06 -4.98
CA TYR A 623 17.27 8.90 -3.72
C TYR A 623 16.78 7.70 -2.90
N VAL A 624 15.46 7.53 -2.77
CA VAL A 624 14.87 6.36 -2.12
C VAL A 624 15.31 5.08 -2.82
N GLY A 625 15.25 5.03 -4.16
CA GLY A 625 15.69 3.88 -4.97
C GLY A 625 17.14 3.49 -4.73
N ILE A 626 18.07 4.45 -4.80
CA ILE A 626 19.50 4.24 -4.54
C ILE A 626 19.72 3.68 -3.13
N THR A 627 19.06 4.26 -2.13
CA THR A 627 19.23 3.90 -0.70
C THR A 627 18.51 2.61 -0.29
N ARG A 628 17.87 1.90 -1.22
CA ARG A 628 17.39 0.53 -0.97
C ARG A 628 18.51 -0.51 -1.09
N ALA A 629 19.58 -0.19 -1.81
CA ALA A 629 20.70 -1.09 -2.04
C ALA A 629 21.64 -1.11 -0.82
N GLN A 630 21.99 -2.30 -0.34
CA GLN A 630 22.99 -2.46 0.73
C GLN A 630 24.41 -2.59 0.17
N ARG A 631 24.62 -3.49 -0.81
CA ARG A 631 25.97 -3.85 -1.28
C ARG A 631 26.24 -3.44 -2.72
N THR A 632 25.31 -3.72 -3.63
CA THR A 632 25.51 -3.44 -5.07
C THR A 632 24.30 -2.75 -5.66
N LEU A 633 24.55 -1.73 -6.48
CA LEU A 633 23.55 -1.01 -7.24
C LEU A 633 23.92 -0.98 -8.73
N ALA A 634 23.00 -1.43 -9.57
CA ALA A 634 23.06 -1.22 -11.01
C ALA A 634 21.92 -0.31 -11.45
N VAL A 635 22.25 0.74 -12.20
CA VAL A 635 21.30 1.72 -12.75
C VAL A 635 21.29 1.57 -14.26
N SER A 636 20.15 1.19 -14.83
CA SER A 636 20.02 1.00 -16.29
C SER A 636 19.12 2.01 -16.95
N TRP A 637 19.44 2.33 -18.21
CA TRP A 637 18.67 3.20 -19.08
C TRP A 637 18.67 2.67 -20.51
N THR A 638 17.64 3.03 -21.29
CA THR A 638 17.49 2.57 -22.67
C THR A 638 17.76 3.69 -23.69
N ARG A 639 18.46 3.35 -24.79
CA ARG A 639 18.74 4.27 -25.92
C ARG A 639 17.51 4.54 -26.76
N ARG A 640 16.58 3.58 -26.82
CA ARG A 640 15.30 3.68 -27.52
C ARG A 640 14.20 3.13 -26.62
N ARG A 641 13.01 3.72 -26.69
CA ARG A 641 11.83 3.26 -25.94
C ARG A 641 10.58 3.24 -26.81
N LYS A 642 9.62 2.39 -26.45
CA LYS A 642 8.29 2.38 -27.08
C LYS A 642 7.47 3.58 -26.57
N LYS A 643 6.93 4.38 -27.49
CA LYS A 643 5.84 5.35 -27.22
C LYS A 643 4.70 5.01 -28.16
N GLY A 644 3.64 4.38 -27.63
CA GLY A 644 2.57 3.82 -28.45
C GLY A 644 3.07 2.66 -29.32
N ARG A 645 2.94 2.80 -30.65
CA ARG A 645 3.45 1.81 -31.62
C ARG A 645 4.87 2.10 -32.11
N ASP A 646 5.40 3.29 -31.84
CA ASP A 646 6.67 3.76 -32.40
C ASP A 646 7.84 3.60 -31.41
N MET A 647 9.03 3.36 -31.95
CA MET A 647 10.30 3.37 -31.20
C MET A 647 10.95 4.73 -31.31
N ILE A 648 10.99 5.48 -30.21
CA ILE A 648 11.61 6.80 -30.14
C ILE A 648 12.98 6.74 -29.48
N ALA A 649 13.87 7.66 -29.86
CA ALA A 649 15.14 7.84 -29.16
C ALA A 649 14.89 8.31 -27.72
N ALA A 650 15.65 7.76 -26.80
CA ALA A 650 15.57 8.05 -25.38
C ALA A 650 16.90 8.63 -24.88
N GLN A 651 16.82 9.50 -23.88
CA GLN A 651 17.99 10.13 -23.25
C GLN A 651 18.17 9.60 -21.83
N PRO A 652 19.42 9.40 -21.36
CA PRO A 652 19.65 9.00 -19.98
C PRO A 652 19.08 10.06 -19.03
N SER A 653 18.53 9.63 -17.90
CA SER A 653 18.06 10.56 -16.87
C SER A 653 19.16 11.51 -16.42
N ARG A 654 18.81 12.78 -16.18
CA ARG A 654 19.68 13.75 -15.52
C ARG A 654 20.21 13.25 -14.17
N PHE A 655 19.41 12.43 -13.47
CA PHE A 655 19.78 11.87 -12.17
C PHE A 655 21.03 10.98 -12.26
N ILE A 656 21.32 10.39 -13.42
CA ILE A 656 22.55 9.61 -13.63
C ILE A 656 23.78 10.51 -13.56
N ALA A 657 23.73 11.70 -14.16
CA ALA A 657 24.83 12.65 -14.11
C ALA A 657 25.01 13.22 -12.69
N GLU A 658 23.91 13.50 -12.01
CA GLU A 658 23.91 14.05 -10.64
C GLU A 658 24.38 13.05 -9.58
N MET A 659 24.46 11.74 -9.86
CA MET A 659 25.13 10.79 -8.96
C MET A 659 26.60 11.12 -8.73
N GLY A 660 27.24 11.90 -9.61
CA GLY A 660 28.64 12.30 -9.44
C GLY A 660 29.60 11.10 -9.35
N LEU A 661 29.30 10.04 -10.11
CA LEU A 661 30.13 8.83 -10.14
C LEU A 661 31.51 9.16 -10.72
N ASP A 662 32.57 8.53 -10.21
CA ASP A 662 33.93 8.72 -10.72
C ASP A 662 33.99 8.37 -12.21
N LYS A 663 34.79 9.07 -13.01
CA LYS A 663 34.95 8.76 -14.45
C LYS A 663 35.51 7.36 -14.68
N THR A 664 36.19 6.80 -13.68
CA THR A 664 36.72 5.43 -13.64
C THR A 664 35.69 4.37 -13.26
N THR A 665 34.49 4.79 -12.81
CA THR A 665 33.38 3.87 -12.52
C THR A 665 33.09 3.08 -13.78
N VAL A 666 33.27 1.76 -13.70
CA VAL A 666 33.30 0.85 -14.86
C VAL A 666 32.06 1.03 -15.72
N LYS A 667 32.18 1.83 -16.79
CA LYS A 667 31.31 1.71 -17.95
C LYS A 667 31.69 0.39 -18.59
N GLU A 668 30.90 -0.65 -18.36
CA GLU A 668 31.09 -1.88 -19.10
C GLU A 668 30.80 -1.61 -20.58
N ASP A 669 31.84 -1.58 -21.41
CA ASP A 669 31.67 -1.64 -22.86
C ASP A 669 31.20 -3.07 -23.20
N PRO A 670 29.93 -3.25 -23.63
CA PRO A 670 29.33 -4.57 -23.83
C PRO A 670 30.07 -5.41 -24.87
N ARG A 671 30.76 -4.75 -25.81
CA ARG A 671 31.53 -5.45 -26.86
C ARG A 671 32.77 -6.14 -26.30
N GLU A 672 33.44 -5.53 -25.32
CA GLU A 672 34.61 -6.14 -24.69
C GLU A 672 34.24 -7.27 -23.75
N LYS A 673 33.18 -7.12 -22.93
CA LYS A 673 32.76 -8.19 -22.01
C LYS A 673 32.17 -9.40 -22.74
N LEU A 674 31.38 -9.20 -23.81
CA LEU A 674 30.89 -10.30 -24.64
C LEU A 674 32.04 -11.01 -25.38
N LYS A 675 33.08 -10.27 -25.79
CA LYS A 675 34.31 -10.83 -26.37
C LYS A 675 35.11 -11.61 -25.32
N ALA A 676 35.20 -11.11 -24.09
CA ALA A 676 35.86 -11.79 -22.97
C ALA A 676 35.14 -13.07 -22.55
N LEU A 677 33.80 -13.02 -22.39
CA LEU A 677 32.98 -14.20 -22.09
C LEU A 677 33.05 -15.24 -23.21
N ARG A 678 32.97 -14.83 -24.48
CA ARG A 678 33.17 -15.75 -25.62
C ARG A 678 34.56 -16.36 -25.63
N ALA A 679 35.60 -15.60 -25.29
CA ALA A 679 36.96 -16.12 -25.18
C ALA A 679 37.11 -17.10 -24.01
N GLU A 680 36.47 -16.83 -22.87
CA GLU A 680 36.47 -17.70 -21.70
C GLU A 680 35.72 -19.02 -21.96
N PHE A 681 34.56 -18.96 -22.61
CA PHE A 681 33.81 -20.16 -23.05
C PHE A 681 34.58 -20.96 -24.10
N ALA A 682 35.23 -20.30 -25.06
CA ALA A 682 36.09 -20.96 -26.03
C ALA A 682 37.29 -21.65 -25.38
N LYS A 683 37.89 -21.02 -24.36
CA LYS A 683 39.01 -21.59 -23.59
C LYS A 683 38.57 -22.79 -22.74
N ARG A 684 37.42 -22.72 -22.08
CA ARG A 684 36.85 -23.87 -21.36
C ARG A 684 36.51 -25.04 -22.28
N ALA A 685 35.98 -24.76 -23.48
CA ALA A 685 35.71 -25.79 -24.47
C ALA A 685 37.01 -26.42 -25.01
N SER A 686 38.07 -25.62 -25.23
CA SER A 686 39.37 -26.15 -25.64
C SER A 686 40.01 -27.00 -24.55
N ASP A 687 39.97 -26.56 -23.29
CA ASP A 687 40.56 -27.26 -22.15
C ASP A 687 39.84 -28.60 -21.90
N ALA A 688 38.50 -28.62 -21.98
CA ALA A 688 37.71 -29.86 -21.90
C ALA A 688 38.02 -30.83 -23.06
N SER A 689 38.21 -30.31 -24.28
CA SER A 689 38.58 -31.13 -25.44
C SER A 689 40.01 -31.71 -25.33
N ALA A 690 40.94 -30.94 -24.75
CA ALA A 690 42.31 -31.38 -24.51
C ALA A 690 42.40 -32.44 -23.39
N GLU A 691 41.61 -32.31 -22.32
CA GLU A 691 41.50 -33.35 -21.28
C GLU A 691 40.92 -34.65 -21.83
N THR A 692 39.93 -34.55 -22.73
CA THR A 692 39.31 -35.73 -23.38
C THR A 692 40.29 -36.42 -24.35
N ALA A 693 41.11 -35.65 -25.08
CA ALA A 693 42.14 -36.18 -25.97
C ALA A 693 43.33 -36.82 -25.22
N ALA A 694 43.71 -36.25 -24.07
CA ALA A 694 44.74 -36.80 -23.18
C ALA A 694 44.29 -38.09 -22.48
N ALA A 695 42.99 -38.24 -22.20
CA ALA A 695 42.41 -39.48 -21.68
C ALA A 695 42.42 -40.61 -22.72
N ASN A 696 42.17 -40.31 -24.00
CA ASN A 696 42.15 -41.31 -25.08
C ASN A 696 43.54 -41.73 -25.59
N THR A 697 44.62 -41.04 -25.21
CA THR A 697 46.01 -41.43 -25.55
C THR A 697 46.69 -42.26 -24.46
N ARG A 698 46.01 -42.48 -23.34
CA ARG A 698 46.46 -43.33 -22.22
C ARG A 698 45.66 -44.65 -22.10
N SER A 699 44.79 -44.96 -23.06
CA SER A 699 44.06 -46.23 -23.13
C SER A 699 44.72 -47.21 -24.09
#